data_AF-A0A8D8U889-F1
#
_entry.id   AF-A0A8D8U889-F1
#
_cell.length_a   1.000
_cell.length_b   1.000
_cell.length_c   1.000
_cell.angle_alpha   90.00
_cell.angle_beta   90.00
_cell.angle_gamma   90.00
#
_symmetry.space_group_name_H-M   'P 1'
#
loop_
_entity.id
_entity.type
_entity.pdbx_description
1 polymer ?
#
loop_
_entity_poly.entity_id
_entity_poly.type
_entity_poly.pdbx_seq_one_letter_code
_entity_poly.pdbx_strand_id
1 'polypeptide(L)'
;MAHNGWVMGANPLDNFASPESNTYLRRELIAWGDSVKLRFGDCPADNPWLWSHMRSYVEATARTFDGVRLDNCHSTPLPVAEYLLDAARSVKPQLYVMAELFTDSPEKDNIFVNRLGITSLVREAMSAWDSHELGRIVHRYGGEPIGAFLRPSLRPLAPSIAHALLLDLSHDNPCPITKRCVFDLLPSAALVTMSASACGSTAGYDTLVPHQIDVVEETRQYPEWDKHVNLTSGIIGGKRALNRLHNELGLQGYTQVFVDQVDTDIVAITRHHPSSHESIVLVAFTAFNSNIAHERSHQGGEGKGIKVDGVVGQVLLEAGLRHSSGDRYKSPDLATFARDPHLINGLTEYTLDLNENIAPSQASYLRVTPTQDGGSRLDFTSNFKPGCVLAVRITPIDSAKIALSKLSLVFDFSHNVTSLSLSDLNKVLYCCGEEDGGTYNVPNYGHLVYCGLQGILSLMSDVSRTNDLGHPVCANLRDGPWLMQYLSTRLKQNPSTTPLGDVLDVLFEPLNDIPRYLVPCYFHATLTRVCEALVQQCYDMMSDFVQDGSSFVKALALTSVQMGGIVASAPLPPLSSSLLPPLPPPVAVTCAAGLPHFSTGYMRNWGRDTFIALRGLFLLTGRYQEARFIILGFAGTLRHGLIPNLLDGGYNARYNCRDAVWWWLYTLQCYVNEAPNGLAILQDKVNRLFPTDDSEATSVDQPLYEVVQEAVERHFQGVVFRERNAGTAIDAHMVSQGFDNQIGVHPVTGFVFGGNQWNCGTWMDKMGSSERAGTKGRPASPRDGSAVELVGLSKATVRWLAELNKKGDYPYAGVSRTCQDGTRVSWTYEEWNAKIQASFEPHFWIPLAGPLAPEETRPDLVNRRGIYKDSYGASQPWFDYQLRCNYPIAMVVAPELFTPANALTALALTEATLLSPGMGIRTLDPGDWSYRGDYCNDNDSDDPTVAHGFNYHNGPEWLWPVGFYLRARLQFTSPATRSATIADIRSYLARHFVHLTTSPWRGLPELTNKEGKECPGSCQTQAWSGSTILEVLNDVTRLESVDSQQHQ
;
A
#
# COMPACT_ATOMS: atom_id res chain seq x y z
N MET A 1 30.22 -18.94 45.80
CA MET A 1 29.77 -18.29 44.55
C MET A 1 28.85 -19.26 43.83
N ALA A 2 27.85 -18.79 43.09
CA ALA A 2 26.95 -19.67 42.36
C ALA A 2 27.62 -20.17 41.07
N HIS A 3 27.43 -21.46 40.74
CA HIS A 3 27.87 -22.01 39.46
C HIS A 3 27.03 -21.44 38.31
N ASN A 4 27.63 -21.26 37.14
CA ASN A 4 26.86 -20.99 35.93
C ASN A 4 26.21 -22.29 35.42
N GLY A 5 25.37 -22.19 34.39
CA GLY A 5 24.71 -23.33 33.78
C GLY A 5 23.60 -22.89 32.86
N TRP A 6 22.67 -23.80 32.57
CA TRP A 6 21.47 -23.52 31.81
C TRP A 6 20.24 -24.18 32.43
N VAL A 7 19.05 -23.66 32.09
CA VAL A 7 17.76 -24.13 32.58
C VAL A 7 16.90 -24.51 31.38
N MET A 8 16.42 -25.74 31.36
CA MET A 8 15.62 -26.24 30.25
C MET A 8 14.29 -25.49 30.15
N GLY A 9 13.99 -24.92 28.97
CA GLY A 9 12.74 -24.21 28.70
C GLY A 9 12.56 -22.89 29.46
N ALA A 10 13.63 -22.35 30.07
CA ALA A 10 13.56 -21.04 30.70
C ALA A 10 13.49 -19.91 29.66
N ASN A 11 12.83 -18.81 30.05
CA ASN A 11 12.81 -17.61 29.24
C ASN A 11 14.23 -16.98 29.21
N PRO A 12 14.87 -16.85 28.03
CA PRO A 12 16.24 -16.35 27.93
C PRO A 12 16.40 -14.87 28.32
N LEU A 13 15.30 -14.14 28.43
CA LEU A 13 15.32 -12.75 28.91
C LEU A 13 15.42 -12.64 30.44
N ASP A 14 15.15 -13.72 31.16
CA ASP A 14 15.15 -13.74 32.61
C ASP A 14 16.50 -14.23 33.16
N ASN A 15 17.05 -13.50 34.12
CA ASN A 15 18.25 -13.95 34.82
C ASN A 15 17.88 -15.02 35.85
N PHE A 16 18.16 -16.29 35.54
CA PHE A 16 17.88 -17.41 36.46
C PHE A 16 18.65 -17.35 37.79
N ALA A 17 19.64 -16.47 37.92
CA ALA A 17 20.37 -16.20 39.16
C ALA A 17 19.92 -14.92 39.88
N SER A 18 18.81 -14.30 39.46
CA SER A 18 18.25 -13.13 40.13
C SER A 18 17.70 -13.50 41.52
N PRO A 19 17.57 -12.52 42.45
CA PRO A 19 16.97 -12.78 43.77
C PRO A 19 15.54 -13.31 43.72
N GLU A 20 14.79 -12.99 42.67
CA GLU A 20 13.41 -13.43 42.44
C GLU A 20 13.32 -14.86 41.89
N SER A 21 14.43 -15.38 41.34
CA SER A 21 14.51 -16.72 40.79
C SER A 21 14.76 -17.77 41.88
N ASN A 22 13.97 -18.86 41.82
CA ASN A 22 14.14 -20.02 42.70
C ASN A 22 14.89 -21.18 42.02
N THR A 23 15.49 -20.99 40.84
CA THR A 23 16.12 -22.05 40.04
C THR A 23 17.14 -22.88 40.84
N TYR A 24 18.04 -22.22 41.57
CA TYR A 24 19.05 -22.92 42.38
C TYR A 24 18.42 -23.73 43.53
N LEU A 25 17.41 -23.17 44.20
CA LEU A 25 16.72 -23.84 45.31
C LEU A 25 15.90 -25.04 44.82
N ARG A 26 15.26 -24.91 43.67
CA ARG A 26 14.46 -25.96 43.03
C ARG A 26 15.31 -27.01 42.30
N ARG A 27 16.63 -26.79 42.19
CA ARG A 27 17.58 -27.64 41.46
C ARG A 27 17.22 -27.80 39.97
N GLU A 28 16.76 -26.71 39.37
CA GLU A 28 16.38 -26.65 37.95
C GLU A 28 17.57 -26.30 37.04
N LEU A 29 18.68 -25.84 37.63
CA LEU A 29 19.90 -25.53 36.90
C LEU A 29 20.69 -26.81 36.59
N ILE A 30 21.02 -27.00 35.32
CA ILE A 30 22.09 -27.91 34.91
C ILE A 30 23.39 -27.13 35.06
N ALA A 31 24.07 -27.35 36.19
CA ALA A 31 25.21 -26.55 36.62
C ALA A 31 26.53 -27.01 36.00
N TRP A 32 27.36 -26.05 35.60
CA TRP A 32 28.73 -26.28 35.15
C TRP A 32 29.69 -26.08 36.32
N GLY A 33 30.23 -27.19 36.83
CA GLY A 33 31.08 -27.19 38.03
C GLY A 33 32.43 -26.50 37.86
N ASP A 34 32.90 -26.39 36.62
CA ASP A 34 34.13 -25.70 36.21
C ASP A 34 34.01 -24.17 36.19
N SER A 35 32.77 -23.65 36.21
CA SER A 35 32.46 -22.25 35.92
C SER A 35 31.71 -21.57 37.07
N VAL A 36 32.03 -20.29 37.30
CA VAL A 36 31.33 -19.42 38.27
C VAL A 36 30.49 -18.38 37.53
N LYS A 37 29.23 -18.20 37.92
CA LYS A 37 28.36 -17.16 37.34
C LYS A 37 28.86 -15.76 37.76
N LEU A 38 29.19 -14.93 36.77
CA LEU A 38 29.56 -13.54 36.98
C LEU A 38 28.32 -12.68 37.27
N ARG A 39 28.31 -11.99 38.43
CA ARG A 39 27.22 -11.10 38.87
C ARG A 39 27.59 -9.64 38.55
N PHE A 40 27.15 -9.17 37.39
CA PHE A 40 27.36 -7.78 36.95
C PHE A 40 26.51 -6.77 37.73
N GLY A 41 25.28 -7.14 38.09
CA GLY A 41 24.27 -6.18 38.57
C GLY A 41 23.54 -5.52 37.40
N ASP A 42 22.79 -4.46 37.69
CA ASP A 42 21.99 -3.73 36.70
C ASP A 42 22.83 -2.63 36.03
N CYS A 43 23.88 -2.15 36.71
CA CYS A 43 24.77 -1.12 36.20
C CYS A 43 26.23 -1.32 36.66
N PRO A 44 27.20 -0.60 36.05
CA PRO A 44 28.60 -0.66 36.45
C PRO A 44 28.87 -0.38 37.94
N ALA A 45 28.02 0.41 38.60
CA ALA A 45 28.19 0.74 40.01
C ALA A 45 27.96 -0.46 40.95
N ASP A 46 27.19 -1.46 40.53
CA ASP A 46 26.86 -2.64 41.35
C ASP A 46 28.04 -3.61 41.48
N ASN A 47 28.95 -3.60 40.50
CA ASN A 47 30.21 -4.36 40.53
C ASN A 47 31.34 -3.69 39.70
N PRO A 48 31.87 -2.54 40.14
CA PRO A 48 32.75 -1.70 39.32
C PRO A 48 33.99 -2.41 38.79
N TRP A 49 34.57 -3.30 39.60
CA TRP A 49 35.74 -4.07 39.21
C TRP A 49 35.43 -5.02 38.05
N LEU A 50 34.33 -5.78 38.15
CA LEU A 50 33.97 -6.77 37.12
C LEU A 50 33.70 -6.10 35.77
N TRP A 51 32.92 -5.02 35.78
CA TRP A 51 32.62 -4.25 34.56
C TRP A 51 33.89 -3.68 33.93
N SER A 52 34.78 -3.09 34.74
CA SER A 52 36.06 -2.55 34.25
C SER A 52 36.96 -3.67 33.69
N HIS A 53 37.04 -4.81 34.38
CA HIS A 53 37.87 -5.94 33.96
C HIS A 53 37.38 -6.51 32.63
N MET A 54 36.07 -6.77 32.51
CA MET A 54 35.48 -7.32 31.29
C MET A 54 35.53 -6.34 30.13
N ARG A 55 35.42 -5.03 30.39
CA ARG A 55 35.66 -3.99 29.38
C ARG A 55 37.08 -4.07 28.81
N SER A 56 38.10 -4.08 29.67
CA SER A 56 39.49 -4.19 29.20
C SER A 56 39.74 -5.49 28.45
N TYR A 57 39.10 -6.59 28.87
CA TYR A 57 39.15 -7.87 28.17
C TYR A 57 38.57 -7.77 26.74
N VAL A 58 37.32 -7.29 26.58
CA VAL A 58 36.70 -7.22 25.24
C VAL A 58 37.39 -6.21 24.33
N GLU A 59 37.92 -5.11 24.87
CA GLU A 59 38.74 -4.16 24.11
C GLU A 59 40.06 -4.78 23.66
N ALA A 60 40.71 -5.61 24.48
CA ALA A 60 41.91 -6.33 24.10
C ALA A 60 41.61 -7.38 23.02
N THR A 61 40.53 -8.14 23.18
CA THR A 61 40.04 -9.09 22.18
C THR A 61 39.77 -8.40 20.84
N ALA A 62 39.10 -7.25 20.85
CA ALA A 62 38.80 -6.48 19.64
C ALA A 62 40.05 -5.89 18.95
N ARG A 63 41.12 -5.58 19.70
CA ARG A 63 42.42 -5.19 19.10
C ARG A 63 43.07 -6.35 18.35
N THR A 64 42.87 -7.59 18.80
CA THR A 64 43.54 -8.77 18.26
C THR A 64 42.74 -9.45 17.14
N PHE A 65 41.42 -9.60 17.29
CA PHE A 65 40.59 -10.43 16.41
C PHE A 65 39.62 -9.60 15.57
N ASP A 66 39.28 -10.08 14.37
CA ASP A 66 38.32 -9.43 13.46
C ASP A 66 36.86 -9.65 13.84
N GLY A 67 36.60 -10.62 14.71
CA GLY A 67 35.28 -10.88 15.23
C GLY A 67 35.29 -11.64 16.55
N VAL A 68 34.10 -11.79 17.12
CA VAL A 68 33.86 -12.52 18.36
C VAL A 68 32.70 -13.50 18.17
N ARG A 69 32.80 -14.67 18.83
CA ARG A 69 31.70 -15.64 18.98
C ARG A 69 31.12 -15.48 20.38
N LEU A 70 29.82 -15.15 20.45
CA LEU A 70 29.07 -15.12 21.69
C LEU A 70 28.53 -16.51 21.99
N ASP A 71 29.22 -17.19 22.88
CA ASP A 71 28.78 -18.45 23.44
C ASP A 71 27.55 -18.26 24.32
N ASN A 72 26.55 -19.14 24.19
CA ASN A 72 25.33 -19.10 24.99
C ASN A 72 24.74 -17.68 25.14
N CYS A 73 24.64 -16.94 24.03
CA CYS A 73 24.31 -15.51 24.03
C CYS A 73 22.98 -15.22 24.73
N HIS A 74 22.02 -16.12 24.56
CA HIS A 74 20.69 -16.09 25.18
C HIS A 74 20.71 -16.19 26.72
N SER A 75 21.82 -16.57 27.34
CA SER A 75 22.00 -16.63 28.79
C SER A 75 22.78 -15.43 29.36
N THR A 76 23.13 -14.46 28.51
CA THR A 76 23.81 -13.23 28.93
C THR A 76 22.79 -12.09 29.04
N PRO A 77 22.71 -11.38 30.18
CA PRO A 77 21.83 -10.23 30.31
C PRO A 77 22.10 -9.19 29.22
N LEU A 78 21.06 -8.79 28.47
CA LEU A 78 21.17 -7.89 27.33
C LEU A 78 21.96 -6.60 27.63
N PRO A 79 21.71 -5.85 28.74
CA PRO A 79 22.44 -4.62 29.02
C PRO A 79 23.95 -4.83 29.20
N VAL A 80 24.35 -5.99 29.72
CA VAL A 80 25.77 -6.34 29.91
C VAL A 80 26.41 -6.62 28.55
N ALA A 81 25.77 -7.46 27.73
CA ALA A 81 26.27 -7.78 26.40
C ALA A 81 26.38 -6.54 25.50
N GLU A 82 25.37 -5.68 25.53
CA GLU A 82 25.30 -4.42 24.77
C GLU A 82 26.49 -3.52 25.14
N TYR A 83 26.69 -3.23 26.43
CA TYR A 83 27.80 -2.40 26.89
C TYR A 83 29.17 -2.95 26.48
N LEU A 84 29.38 -4.25 26.63
CA LEU A 84 30.68 -4.88 26.33
C LEU A 84 30.94 -4.92 24.81
N LEU A 85 29.93 -5.18 24.00
CA LEU A 85 30.05 -5.13 22.55
C LEU A 85 30.26 -3.70 22.04
N ASP A 86 29.62 -2.70 22.64
CA ASP A 86 29.86 -1.29 22.31
C ASP A 86 31.30 -0.89 22.64
N ALA A 87 31.83 -1.33 23.79
CA ALA A 87 33.24 -1.13 24.12
C ALA A 87 34.16 -1.80 23.09
N ALA A 88 33.87 -3.03 22.67
CA ALA A 88 34.63 -3.73 21.64
C ALA A 88 34.55 -3.00 20.28
N ARG A 89 33.37 -2.52 19.87
CA ARG A 89 33.16 -1.77 18.63
C ARG A 89 33.80 -0.39 18.64
N SER A 90 33.93 0.24 19.81
CA SER A 90 34.69 1.49 19.95
C SER A 90 36.17 1.33 19.58
N VAL A 91 36.71 0.12 19.76
CA VAL A 91 38.07 -0.26 19.36
C VAL A 91 38.11 -0.74 17.92
N LYS A 92 37.16 -1.59 17.50
CA LYS A 92 37.05 -2.12 16.13
C LYS A 92 35.64 -1.89 15.59
N PRO A 93 35.40 -0.79 14.87
CA PRO A 93 34.06 -0.46 14.37
C PRO A 93 33.45 -1.52 13.44
N GLN A 94 34.29 -2.25 12.71
CA GLN A 94 33.90 -3.33 11.78
C GLN A 94 33.92 -4.73 12.43
N LEU A 95 33.78 -4.82 13.76
CA LEU A 95 33.81 -6.09 14.47
C LEU A 95 32.69 -7.03 13.98
N TYR A 96 33.07 -8.20 13.47
CA TYR A 96 32.13 -9.25 13.12
C TYR A 96 31.63 -9.96 14.39
N VAL A 97 30.33 -10.05 14.59
CA VAL A 97 29.75 -10.69 15.78
C VAL A 97 28.92 -11.88 15.34
N MET A 98 29.34 -13.09 15.73
CA MET A 98 28.52 -14.29 15.59
C MET A 98 27.98 -14.72 16.95
N ALA A 99 26.76 -15.25 17.00
CA ALA A 99 26.16 -15.69 18.26
C ALA A 99 25.56 -17.08 18.14
N GLU A 100 25.83 -17.89 19.17
CA GLU A 100 25.03 -19.06 19.47
C GLU A 100 23.77 -18.60 20.24
N LEU A 101 22.68 -18.50 19.49
CA LEU A 101 21.41 -17.97 19.97
C LEU A 101 20.29 -18.93 19.58
N PHE A 102 19.77 -19.61 20.60
CA PHE A 102 18.68 -20.57 20.49
C PHE A 102 17.59 -20.14 21.47
N THR A 103 16.73 -19.24 21.03
CA THR A 103 15.52 -18.91 21.78
C THR A 103 14.36 -19.80 21.33
N ASP A 104 13.27 -19.78 22.07
CA ASP A 104 12.02 -20.47 21.75
C ASP A 104 11.19 -19.75 20.68
N SER A 105 11.59 -18.55 20.22
CA SER A 105 10.85 -17.78 19.23
C SER A 105 11.72 -16.83 18.38
N PRO A 106 11.48 -16.71 17.06
CA PRO A 106 12.18 -15.75 16.20
C PRO A 106 12.07 -14.30 16.67
N GLU A 107 10.98 -13.93 17.33
CA GLU A 107 10.77 -12.59 17.90
C GLU A 107 11.78 -12.30 19.00
N LYS A 108 12.10 -13.28 19.85
CA LYS A 108 13.13 -13.14 20.88
C LYS A 108 14.52 -13.08 20.25
N ASP A 109 14.81 -13.90 19.24
CA ASP A 109 16.07 -13.79 18.47
C ASP A 109 16.27 -12.37 17.94
N ASN A 110 15.22 -11.74 17.40
CA ASN A 110 15.27 -10.38 16.86
C ASN A 110 15.63 -9.33 17.92
N ILE A 111 15.18 -9.50 19.17
CA ILE A 111 15.54 -8.57 20.26
C ILE A 111 17.06 -8.57 20.46
N PHE A 112 17.68 -9.75 20.54
CA PHE A 112 19.13 -9.87 20.71
C PHE A 112 19.88 -9.37 19.48
N VAL A 113 19.47 -9.77 18.27
CA VAL A 113 20.13 -9.36 17.04
C VAL A 113 20.13 -7.83 16.89
N ASN A 114 18.98 -7.19 17.08
CA ASN A 114 18.83 -5.75 16.88
C ASN A 114 19.56 -4.94 17.95
N ARG A 115 19.50 -5.35 19.23
CA ARG A 115 20.16 -4.61 20.32
C ARG A 115 21.67 -4.80 20.34
N LEU A 116 22.15 -6.01 20.09
CA LEU A 116 23.58 -6.34 20.17
C LEU A 116 24.33 -6.13 18.83
N GLY A 117 23.59 -5.82 17.76
CA GLY A 117 24.12 -5.68 16.41
C GLY A 117 24.76 -6.98 15.90
N ILE A 118 24.20 -8.14 16.24
CA ILE A 118 24.77 -9.44 15.85
C ILE A 118 24.80 -9.54 14.32
N THR A 119 25.96 -9.89 13.77
CA THR A 119 26.16 -10.02 12.33
C THR A 119 25.64 -11.34 11.81
N SER A 120 25.85 -12.45 12.53
CA SER A 120 25.33 -13.75 12.11
C SER A 120 24.95 -14.67 13.27
N LEU A 121 23.91 -15.46 13.06
CA LEU A 121 23.50 -16.51 13.99
C LEU A 121 24.08 -17.85 13.56
N VAL A 122 24.64 -18.58 14.52
CA VAL A 122 25.14 -19.94 14.28
C VAL A 122 23.97 -20.86 13.98
N ARG A 123 24.10 -21.65 12.91
CA ARG A 123 23.16 -22.71 12.51
C ARG A 123 23.96 -23.97 12.23
N GLU A 124 23.45 -25.14 12.59
CA GLU A 124 24.23 -26.38 12.57
C GLU A 124 23.62 -27.40 11.61
N ALA A 125 24.39 -27.84 10.62
CA ALA A 125 23.94 -28.87 9.69
C ALA A 125 23.69 -30.21 10.39
N MET A 126 24.40 -30.49 11.48
CA MET A 126 24.24 -31.69 12.30
C MET A 126 22.91 -31.77 13.05
N SER A 127 22.13 -30.67 13.14
CA SER A 127 20.77 -30.73 13.71
C SER A 127 19.77 -31.43 12.79
N ALA A 128 20.07 -31.52 11.49
CA ALA A 128 19.23 -32.25 10.54
C ALA A 128 19.26 -33.76 10.82
N TRP A 129 18.07 -34.36 10.93
CA TRP A 129 17.89 -35.79 11.15
C TRP A 129 17.82 -36.60 9.85
N ASP A 130 17.54 -35.95 8.72
CA ASP A 130 17.55 -36.53 7.37
C ASP A 130 17.97 -35.52 6.31
N SER A 131 18.05 -35.97 5.06
CA SER A 131 18.49 -35.19 3.90
C SER A 131 17.54 -34.05 3.57
N HIS A 132 16.24 -34.26 3.74
CA HIS A 132 15.21 -33.25 3.50
C HIS A 132 15.33 -32.10 4.51
N GLU A 133 15.54 -32.40 5.78
CA GLU A 133 15.73 -31.40 6.82
C GLU A 133 17.00 -30.58 6.60
N LEU A 134 18.09 -31.20 6.16
CA LEU A 134 19.30 -30.46 5.78
C LEU A 134 19.04 -29.52 4.58
N GLY A 135 18.32 -30.02 3.56
CA GLY A 135 17.84 -29.21 2.44
C GLY A 135 16.99 -28.01 2.91
N ARG A 136 16.08 -28.22 3.88
CA ARG A 136 15.23 -27.17 4.46
C ARG A 136 16.05 -26.10 5.19
N ILE A 137 17.09 -26.49 5.93
CA ILE A 137 18.01 -25.55 6.59
C ILE A 137 18.71 -24.68 5.55
N VAL A 138 19.22 -25.27 4.46
CA VAL A 138 19.86 -24.51 3.37
C VAL A 138 18.82 -23.65 2.64
N HIS A 139 17.60 -24.13 2.39
CA HIS A 139 16.55 -23.32 1.79
C HIS A 139 16.24 -22.06 2.62
N ARG A 140 16.12 -22.22 3.95
CA ARG A 140 15.75 -21.13 4.86
C ARG A 140 16.84 -20.06 5.01
N TYR A 141 18.10 -20.48 5.05
CA TYR A 141 19.24 -19.59 5.35
C TYR A 141 20.18 -19.37 4.18
N GLY A 142 19.89 -19.97 3.03
CA GLY A 142 20.79 -20.04 1.89
C GLY A 142 20.69 -18.89 0.91
N GLY A 143 19.72 -17.99 1.01
CA GLY A 143 19.66 -16.81 0.14
C GLY A 143 18.26 -16.45 -0.31
N GLU A 144 18.18 -15.62 -1.33
CA GLU A 144 16.90 -15.24 -1.93
C GLU A 144 16.37 -16.37 -2.83
N PRO A 145 15.06 -16.55 -2.98
CA PRO A 145 14.53 -17.48 -3.97
C PRO A 145 14.97 -17.13 -5.39
N ILE A 146 15.20 -18.14 -6.24
CA ILE A 146 15.43 -17.92 -7.68
C ILE A 146 14.21 -17.20 -8.28
N GLY A 147 14.46 -16.16 -9.07
CA GLY A 147 13.40 -15.33 -9.66
C GLY A 147 12.78 -14.33 -8.70
N ALA A 148 13.43 -14.06 -7.56
CA ALA A 148 13.03 -12.97 -6.67
C ALA A 148 12.87 -11.64 -7.42
N PHE A 149 11.91 -10.81 -6.99
CA PHE A 149 11.64 -9.53 -7.64
C PHE A 149 12.86 -8.62 -7.62
N LEU A 150 13.08 -7.94 -8.75
CA LEU A 150 14.18 -6.98 -8.89
C LEU A 150 13.96 -5.82 -7.92
N ARG A 151 14.97 -5.58 -7.08
CA ARG A 151 14.93 -4.56 -6.04
C ARG A 151 15.47 -3.24 -6.59
N PRO A 152 14.76 -2.10 -6.44
CA PRO A 152 15.29 -0.80 -6.83
C PRO A 152 16.48 -0.42 -5.96
N SER A 153 17.36 0.43 -6.49
CA SER A 153 18.55 0.94 -5.78
C SER A 153 18.17 1.77 -4.55
N LEU A 154 17.06 2.50 -4.62
CA LEU A 154 16.46 3.21 -3.51
C LEU A 154 15.23 2.45 -3.03
N ARG A 155 15.21 2.06 -1.77
CA ARG A 155 14.07 1.38 -1.14
C ARG A 155 13.97 1.69 0.35
N PRO A 156 12.77 1.60 0.93
CA PRO A 156 12.62 1.60 2.39
C PRO A 156 13.43 0.46 3.02
N LEU A 157 13.98 0.69 4.21
CA LEU A 157 14.60 -0.36 5.00
C LEU A 157 13.53 -1.37 5.42
N ALA A 158 13.64 -2.61 4.95
CA ALA A 158 12.70 -3.68 5.24
C ALA A 158 13.32 -4.70 6.21
N PRO A 159 12.53 -5.28 7.13
CA PRO A 159 12.99 -6.40 7.95
C PRO A 159 13.47 -7.57 7.08
N SER A 160 14.52 -8.26 7.52
CA SER A 160 15.04 -9.48 6.88
C SER A 160 15.41 -10.52 7.93
N ILE A 161 15.50 -11.79 7.50
CA ILE A 161 16.03 -12.87 8.35
C ILE A 161 17.47 -12.53 8.71
N ALA A 162 17.85 -12.72 9.98
CA ALA A 162 19.23 -12.55 10.42
C ALA A 162 20.16 -13.46 9.62
N HIS A 163 21.32 -12.94 9.21
CA HIS A 163 22.30 -13.73 8.45
C HIS A 163 22.72 -14.97 9.24
N ALA A 164 22.93 -16.08 8.56
CA ALA A 164 23.40 -17.31 9.17
C ALA A 164 24.91 -17.51 8.98
N LEU A 165 25.54 -18.14 9.97
CA LEU A 165 26.79 -18.86 9.84
C LEU A 165 26.46 -20.35 9.94
N LEU A 166 26.44 -21.05 8.80
CA LEU A 166 26.06 -22.44 8.71
C LEU A 166 27.28 -23.35 8.91
N LEU A 167 27.31 -24.04 10.05
CA LEU A 167 28.40 -24.94 10.40
C LEU A 167 28.09 -26.37 9.95
N ASP A 168 29.02 -26.99 9.23
CA ASP A 168 28.97 -28.43 8.95
C ASP A 168 28.99 -29.22 10.26
N LEU A 169 29.90 -28.83 11.15
CA LEU A 169 30.12 -29.39 12.47
C LEU A 169 30.56 -28.28 13.44
N SER A 170 29.79 -28.05 14.50
CA SER A 170 30.26 -27.27 15.65
C SER A 170 31.08 -28.14 16.60
N HIS A 171 31.83 -27.52 17.51
CA HIS A 171 32.66 -28.24 18.47
C HIS A 171 31.85 -29.00 19.53
N ASP A 172 30.57 -28.66 19.71
CA ASP A 172 29.65 -29.33 20.65
C ASP A 172 28.83 -30.44 19.99
N ASN A 173 28.89 -30.56 18.66
CA ASN A 173 28.15 -31.59 17.96
C ASN A 173 28.76 -33.00 18.19
N PRO A 174 27.92 -34.04 18.30
CA PRO A 174 28.41 -35.41 18.39
C PRO A 174 29.11 -35.81 17.08
N CYS A 175 29.96 -36.84 17.15
CA CYS A 175 30.73 -37.31 16.01
C CYS A 175 29.82 -37.63 14.79
N PRO A 176 30.07 -37.01 13.62
CA PRO A 176 29.30 -37.27 12.40
C PRO A 176 29.28 -38.73 11.97
N ILE A 177 30.40 -39.43 12.17
CA ILE A 177 30.56 -40.83 11.73
C ILE A 177 29.67 -41.76 12.55
N THR A 178 29.50 -41.48 13.85
CA THR A 178 28.63 -42.28 14.73
C THR A 178 27.17 -41.83 14.65
N LYS A 179 26.91 -40.53 14.48
CA LYS A 179 25.54 -40.00 14.36
C LYS A 179 24.91 -40.34 13.02
N ARG A 180 25.70 -40.32 11.96
CA ARG A 180 25.29 -40.58 10.58
C ARG A 180 26.09 -41.74 10.00
N CYS A 181 26.99 -41.47 9.06
CA CYS A 181 28.05 -42.39 8.66
C CYS A 181 29.19 -41.61 7.98
N VAL A 182 30.33 -42.27 7.78
CA VAL A 182 31.53 -41.68 7.15
C VAL A 182 31.27 -41.15 5.72
N PHE A 183 30.33 -41.74 4.98
CA PHE A 183 30.03 -41.34 3.60
C PHE A 183 29.18 -40.07 3.50
N ASP A 184 28.54 -39.61 4.59
CA ASP A 184 27.69 -38.42 4.56
C ASP A 184 28.47 -37.11 4.69
N LEU A 185 29.71 -37.16 5.19
CA LEU A 185 30.45 -35.94 5.56
C LEU A 185 30.70 -35.04 4.34
N LEU A 186 30.99 -35.62 3.17
CA LEU A 186 31.19 -34.87 1.93
C LEU A 186 29.87 -34.33 1.33
N PRO A 187 28.79 -35.14 1.16
CA PRO A 187 27.48 -34.64 0.76
C PRO A 187 26.94 -33.51 1.63
N SER A 188 26.95 -33.68 2.95
CA SER A 188 26.44 -32.67 3.89
C SER A 188 27.22 -31.37 3.79
N ALA A 189 28.55 -31.48 3.73
CA ALA A 189 29.45 -30.36 3.48
C ALA A 189 29.14 -29.61 2.18
N ALA A 190 28.85 -30.35 1.12
CA ALA A 190 28.56 -29.78 -0.18
C ALA A 190 27.24 -29.00 -0.18
N LEU A 191 26.20 -29.52 0.47
CA LEU A 191 24.92 -28.83 0.62
C LEU A 191 25.07 -27.52 1.42
N VAL A 192 25.82 -27.54 2.53
CA VAL A 192 26.12 -26.33 3.32
C VAL A 192 26.83 -25.27 2.49
N THR A 193 27.84 -25.65 1.70
CA THR A 193 28.62 -24.71 0.88
C THR A 193 27.83 -24.07 -0.26
N MET A 194 26.67 -24.63 -0.61
CA MET A 194 25.79 -24.03 -1.62
C MET A 194 24.84 -22.97 -1.06
N SER A 195 24.82 -22.77 0.26
CA SER A 195 24.19 -21.59 0.86
C SER A 195 24.94 -20.31 0.44
N ALA A 196 24.21 -19.23 0.15
CA ALA A 196 24.69 -17.86 0.09
C ALA A 196 24.76 -17.24 1.49
N SER A 197 25.37 -17.97 2.42
CA SER A 197 25.61 -17.58 3.81
C SER A 197 27.07 -17.86 4.19
N ALA A 198 27.53 -17.38 5.34
CA ALA A 198 28.85 -17.79 5.81
C ALA A 198 28.81 -19.28 6.18
N CYS A 199 29.89 -20.03 5.91
CA CYS A 199 30.01 -21.44 6.29
C CYS A 199 31.25 -21.71 7.15
N GLY A 200 31.22 -22.76 7.96
CA GLY A 200 32.36 -23.17 8.78
C GLY A 200 32.32 -24.64 9.21
N SER A 201 33.43 -25.12 9.75
CA SER A 201 33.55 -26.49 10.29
C SER A 201 34.60 -26.54 11.38
N THR A 202 34.44 -27.46 12.32
CA THR A 202 35.43 -27.76 13.36
C THR A 202 36.49 -28.72 12.84
N ALA A 203 37.75 -28.51 13.22
CA ALA A 203 38.86 -29.40 12.88
C ALA A 203 38.56 -30.84 13.32
N GLY A 204 38.92 -31.82 12.48
CA GLY A 204 38.61 -33.23 12.69
C GLY A 204 37.50 -33.77 11.78
N TYR A 205 36.58 -32.92 11.32
CA TYR A 205 35.53 -33.28 10.35
C TYR A 205 36.17 -33.77 9.03
N ASP A 206 37.03 -32.92 8.45
CA ASP A 206 37.62 -33.14 7.13
C ASP A 206 38.60 -34.33 7.11
N THR A 207 39.20 -34.64 8.26
CA THR A 207 40.13 -35.76 8.45
C THR A 207 39.44 -37.05 8.88
N LEU A 208 38.11 -37.08 8.95
CA LEU A 208 37.30 -38.25 9.33
C LEU A 208 37.62 -38.79 10.73
N VAL A 209 37.69 -37.91 11.74
CA VAL A 209 37.88 -38.33 13.14
C VAL A 209 36.63 -39.10 13.63
N PRO A 210 36.76 -40.37 14.05
CA PRO A 210 35.60 -41.24 14.29
C PRO A 210 35.08 -41.19 15.74
N HIS A 211 35.40 -40.14 16.48
CA HIS A 211 34.95 -39.93 17.85
C HIS A 211 34.73 -38.44 18.11
N GLN A 212 33.93 -38.12 19.13
CA GLN A 212 33.78 -36.75 19.58
C GLN A 212 35.09 -36.29 20.21
N ILE A 213 35.53 -35.09 19.84
CA ILE A 213 36.69 -34.42 20.43
C ILE A 213 36.16 -33.69 21.65
N ASP A 214 36.46 -34.22 22.83
CA ASP A 214 35.98 -33.67 24.10
C ASP A 214 36.75 -32.39 24.45
N VAL A 215 36.04 -31.27 24.64
CA VAL A 215 36.67 -29.96 24.90
C VAL A 215 37.31 -29.86 26.30
N VAL A 216 37.07 -30.82 27.20
CA VAL A 216 37.61 -30.86 28.56
C VAL A 216 38.72 -31.91 28.68
N GLU A 217 38.48 -33.13 28.22
CA GLU A 217 39.36 -34.29 28.46
C GLU A 217 40.39 -34.55 27.35
N GLU A 218 40.22 -33.95 26.16
CA GLU A 218 41.15 -34.19 25.05
C GLU A 218 42.47 -33.44 25.25
N THR A 219 43.58 -34.19 25.33
CA THR A 219 44.93 -33.63 25.47
C THR A 219 45.81 -33.83 24.24
N ARG A 220 45.35 -34.60 23.25
CA ARG A 220 46.13 -34.89 22.04
C ARG A 220 46.14 -33.70 21.08
N GLN A 221 47.18 -33.60 20.27
CA GLN A 221 47.35 -32.51 19.31
C GLN A 221 46.70 -32.84 17.96
N TYR A 222 46.28 -31.82 17.22
CA TYR A 222 45.87 -32.02 15.83
C TYR A 222 47.08 -32.43 14.96
N PRO A 223 46.89 -33.28 13.95
CA PRO A 223 47.96 -33.70 13.05
C PRO A 223 48.57 -32.51 12.27
N GLU A 224 49.91 -32.46 12.19
CA GLU A 224 50.62 -31.44 11.38
C GLU A 224 50.41 -31.65 9.87
N TRP A 225 50.21 -30.54 9.16
CA TRP A 225 50.12 -30.49 7.69
C TRP A 225 51.42 -30.94 7.01
N ASP A 226 51.32 -31.60 5.85
CA ASP A 226 52.38 -32.23 5.04
C ASP A 226 53.18 -33.34 5.72
N LYS A 227 53.13 -33.46 7.05
CA LYS A 227 53.79 -34.54 7.80
C LYS A 227 52.85 -35.69 8.13
N HIS A 228 51.63 -35.40 8.59
CA HIS A 228 50.65 -36.42 9.00
C HIS A 228 49.37 -36.36 8.15
N VAL A 229 48.94 -35.15 7.79
CA VAL A 229 47.75 -34.93 6.94
C VAL A 229 48.11 -34.06 5.75
N ASN A 230 47.45 -34.33 4.63
CA ASN A 230 47.59 -33.55 3.40
C ASN A 230 46.27 -33.59 2.62
N LEU A 231 46.29 -33.13 1.37
CA LEU A 231 45.10 -33.05 0.52
C LEU A 231 44.41 -34.40 0.25
N THR A 232 45.12 -35.53 0.36
CA THR A 232 44.55 -36.87 0.16
C THR A 232 44.01 -37.48 1.46
N SER A 233 44.16 -36.81 2.60
CA SER A 233 43.62 -37.26 3.89
C SER A 233 42.13 -36.95 3.99
N GLY A 234 41.32 -37.98 4.26
CA GLY A 234 39.88 -37.85 4.43
C GLY A 234 39.19 -37.18 3.24
N ILE A 235 38.45 -36.10 3.52
CA ILE A 235 37.74 -35.29 2.51
C ILE A 235 38.39 -33.91 2.28
N ILE A 236 39.61 -33.66 2.80
CA ILE A 236 40.28 -32.34 2.72
C ILE A 236 40.33 -31.81 1.28
N GLY A 237 40.73 -32.64 0.32
CA GLY A 237 40.78 -32.25 -1.09
C GLY A 237 39.42 -31.81 -1.64
N GLY A 238 38.35 -32.52 -1.28
CA GLY A 238 36.98 -32.20 -1.67
C GLY A 238 36.47 -30.93 -0.98
N LYS A 239 36.74 -30.78 0.32
CA LYS A 239 36.40 -29.55 1.05
C LYS A 239 37.11 -28.32 0.53
N ARG A 240 38.37 -28.44 0.09
CA ARG A 240 39.07 -27.36 -0.63
C ARG A 240 38.35 -26.99 -1.93
N ALA A 241 37.91 -27.96 -2.73
CA ALA A 241 37.18 -27.71 -3.97
C ALA A 241 35.84 -27.01 -3.70
N LEU A 242 35.08 -27.48 -2.71
CA LEU A 242 33.82 -26.87 -2.28
C LEU A 242 34.00 -25.44 -1.75
N ASN A 243 35.04 -25.19 -0.95
CA ASN A 243 35.33 -23.85 -0.42
C ASN A 243 35.74 -22.87 -1.52
N ARG A 244 36.50 -23.33 -2.53
CA ARG A 244 36.82 -22.51 -3.72
C ARG A 244 35.56 -22.15 -4.48
N LEU A 245 34.69 -23.13 -4.72
CA LEU A 245 33.39 -22.89 -5.37
C LEU A 245 32.54 -21.92 -4.56
N HIS A 246 32.39 -22.12 -3.25
CA HIS A 246 31.62 -21.23 -2.38
C HIS A 246 32.16 -19.79 -2.40
N ASN A 247 33.49 -19.62 -2.34
CA ASN A 247 34.14 -18.33 -2.41
C ASN A 247 33.93 -17.65 -3.77
N GLU A 248 34.08 -18.38 -4.87
CA GLU A 248 33.81 -17.89 -6.23
C GLU A 248 32.37 -17.39 -6.34
N LEU A 249 31.40 -18.21 -5.93
CA LEU A 249 29.98 -17.87 -6.00
C LEU A 249 29.60 -16.70 -5.10
N GLY A 250 30.24 -16.57 -3.93
CA GLY A 250 30.09 -15.40 -3.06
C GLY A 250 30.64 -14.12 -3.68
N LEU A 251 31.87 -14.14 -4.20
CA LEU A 251 32.52 -12.99 -4.82
C LEU A 251 31.84 -12.54 -6.11
N GLN A 252 31.32 -13.49 -6.90
CA GLN A 252 30.60 -13.21 -8.14
C GLN A 252 29.12 -12.88 -7.94
N GLY A 253 28.59 -12.92 -6.70
CA GLY A 253 27.23 -12.47 -6.42
C GLY A 253 26.13 -13.48 -6.78
N TYR A 254 26.40 -14.79 -6.72
CA TYR A 254 25.35 -15.81 -6.81
C TYR A 254 24.58 -15.85 -5.48
N THR A 255 23.54 -15.03 -5.37
CA THR A 255 22.79 -14.81 -4.12
C THR A 255 21.44 -15.52 -4.06
N GLN A 256 20.97 -16.06 -5.19
CA GLN A 256 19.69 -16.77 -5.25
C GLN A 256 19.88 -18.27 -5.10
N VAL A 257 19.00 -18.92 -4.35
CA VAL A 257 19.06 -20.35 -4.04
C VAL A 257 17.72 -21.03 -4.28
N PHE A 258 17.78 -22.22 -4.86
CA PHE A 258 16.68 -23.17 -4.97
C PHE A 258 17.15 -24.53 -4.49
N VAL A 259 16.30 -25.21 -3.71
CA VAL A 259 16.59 -26.54 -3.16
C VAL A 259 15.53 -27.50 -3.70
N ASP A 260 15.97 -28.59 -4.28
CA ASP A 260 15.14 -29.63 -4.86
C ASP A 260 15.45 -30.99 -4.22
N GLN A 261 14.40 -31.66 -3.74
CA GLN A 261 14.49 -33.01 -3.20
C GLN A 261 14.22 -34.00 -4.35
N VAL A 262 15.28 -34.37 -5.08
CA VAL A 262 15.18 -35.26 -6.25
C VAL A 262 14.65 -36.65 -5.87
N ASP A 263 15.11 -37.16 -4.73
CA ASP A 263 14.66 -38.40 -4.10
C ASP A 263 14.97 -38.34 -2.61
N THR A 264 14.51 -39.29 -1.82
CA THR A 264 14.70 -39.41 -0.36
C THR A 264 16.12 -39.04 0.10
N ASP A 265 17.16 -39.49 -0.61
CA ASP A 265 18.57 -39.29 -0.24
C ASP A 265 19.35 -38.40 -1.23
N ILE A 266 18.71 -37.87 -2.28
CA ILE A 266 19.36 -37.06 -3.30
C ILE A 266 18.79 -35.64 -3.24
N VAL A 267 19.63 -34.69 -2.89
CA VAL A 267 19.28 -33.27 -2.78
C VAL A 267 20.08 -32.50 -3.82
N ALA A 268 19.41 -31.66 -4.59
CA ALA A 268 20.03 -30.72 -5.51
C ALA A 268 19.85 -29.28 -4.99
N ILE A 269 20.93 -28.50 -5.01
CA ILE A 269 20.91 -27.08 -4.68
C ILE A 269 21.42 -26.29 -5.87
N THR A 270 20.59 -25.39 -6.36
CA THR A 270 20.92 -24.45 -7.40
C THR A 270 21.28 -23.12 -6.77
N ARG A 271 22.49 -22.62 -7.02
CA ARG A 271 22.91 -21.25 -6.69
C ARG A 271 22.97 -20.44 -7.97
N HIS A 272 22.21 -19.35 -8.03
CA HIS A 272 21.90 -18.61 -9.25
C HIS A 272 22.38 -17.16 -9.15
N HIS A 273 22.97 -16.67 -10.25
CA HIS A 273 23.39 -15.28 -10.36
C HIS A 273 22.22 -14.42 -10.86
N PRO A 274 21.74 -13.43 -10.09
CA PRO A 274 20.50 -12.70 -10.40
C PRO A 274 20.55 -11.86 -11.69
N SER A 275 21.73 -11.46 -12.17
CA SER A 275 21.87 -10.66 -13.41
C SER A 275 22.28 -11.46 -14.66
N SER A 276 23.29 -12.33 -14.58
CA SER A 276 23.71 -13.15 -15.74
C SER A 276 22.81 -14.37 -15.96
N HIS A 277 22.05 -14.76 -14.95
CA HIS A 277 21.24 -15.98 -14.90
C HIS A 277 22.02 -17.28 -15.10
N GLU A 278 23.35 -17.23 -14.98
CA GLU A 278 24.14 -18.45 -14.82
C GLU A 278 23.80 -19.12 -13.49
N SER A 279 23.78 -20.44 -13.50
CA SER A 279 23.46 -21.23 -12.32
C SER A 279 24.50 -22.32 -12.10
N ILE A 280 24.85 -22.56 -10.84
CA ILE A 280 25.55 -23.76 -10.44
C ILE A 280 24.56 -24.70 -9.78
N VAL A 281 24.45 -25.92 -10.30
CA VAL A 281 23.62 -26.97 -9.69
C VAL A 281 24.55 -27.98 -9.06
N LEU A 282 24.47 -28.10 -7.73
CA LEU A 282 25.18 -29.12 -6.97
C LEU A 282 24.18 -30.18 -6.54
N VAL A 283 24.47 -31.44 -6.86
CA VAL A 283 23.68 -32.61 -6.47
C VAL A 283 24.50 -33.43 -5.48
N ALA A 284 23.91 -33.72 -4.33
CA ALA A 284 24.52 -34.54 -3.29
C ALA A 284 23.66 -35.80 -3.05
N PHE A 285 24.29 -36.96 -3.18
CA PHE A 285 23.69 -38.22 -2.75
C PHE A 285 24.14 -38.48 -1.31
N THR A 286 23.30 -38.09 -0.38
CA THR A 286 23.52 -38.17 1.07
C THR A 286 23.51 -39.62 1.59
N ALA A 287 24.01 -39.82 2.81
CA ALA A 287 24.11 -41.13 3.45
C ALA A 287 23.90 -41.03 4.97
N PHE A 288 22.72 -40.58 5.41
CA PHE A 288 22.47 -40.24 6.83
C PHE A 288 22.61 -41.42 7.81
N ASN A 289 22.69 -42.67 7.34
CA ASN A 289 23.14 -43.80 8.14
C ASN A 289 23.80 -44.88 7.26
N SER A 290 24.48 -45.84 7.88
CA SER A 290 25.20 -46.91 7.18
C SER A 290 24.28 -47.84 6.37
N ASN A 291 23.05 -48.10 6.84
CA ASN A 291 22.10 -48.94 6.11
C ASN A 291 21.72 -48.30 4.77
N ILE A 292 21.45 -46.99 4.75
CA ILE A 292 21.21 -46.22 3.53
C ILE A 292 22.40 -46.35 2.57
N ALA A 293 23.63 -46.17 3.07
CA ALA A 293 24.83 -46.29 2.25
C ALA A 293 24.94 -47.67 1.58
N HIS A 294 24.63 -48.75 2.30
CA HIS A 294 24.67 -50.13 1.79
C HIS A 294 23.49 -50.45 0.86
N GLU A 295 22.25 -50.23 1.29
CA GLU A 295 21.04 -50.58 0.54
C GLU A 295 20.95 -49.83 -0.79
N ARG A 296 21.24 -48.52 -0.77
CA ARG A 296 21.17 -47.67 -1.96
C ARG A 296 22.38 -47.84 -2.89
N SER A 297 23.46 -48.48 -2.45
CA SER A 297 24.66 -48.70 -3.26
C SER A 297 24.41 -49.55 -4.52
N HIS A 298 23.42 -50.43 -4.47
CA HIS A 298 23.00 -51.32 -5.55
C HIS A 298 22.04 -50.64 -6.54
N GLN A 299 21.27 -49.65 -6.08
CA GLN A 299 20.31 -48.91 -6.90
C GLN A 299 20.99 -47.75 -7.65
N GLY A 300 21.89 -47.02 -6.98
CA GLY A 300 22.57 -45.85 -7.55
C GLY A 300 21.62 -44.71 -7.92
N GLY A 301 22.10 -43.77 -8.73
CA GLY A 301 21.31 -42.64 -9.24
C GLY A 301 20.56 -42.96 -10.54
N GLU A 302 20.73 -44.17 -11.11
CA GLU A 302 20.15 -44.51 -12.41
C GLU A 302 18.62 -44.41 -12.41
N GLY A 303 18.07 -43.78 -13.45
CA GLY A 303 16.64 -43.48 -13.56
C GLY A 303 16.19 -42.23 -12.79
N LYS A 304 17.10 -41.54 -12.09
CA LYS A 304 16.87 -40.24 -11.47
C LYS A 304 17.58 -39.14 -12.26
N GLY A 305 17.10 -37.91 -12.14
CA GLY A 305 17.69 -36.77 -12.81
C GLY A 305 16.85 -35.51 -12.68
N ILE A 306 17.40 -34.40 -13.12
CA ILE A 306 16.77 -33.07 -13.04
C ILE A 306 16.77 -32.41 -14.43
N LYS A 307 15.72 -31.63 -14.70
CA LYS A 307 15.66 -30.78 -15.89
C LYS A 307 16.11 -29.38 -15.53
N VAL A 308 16.93 -28.77 -16.36
CA VAL A 308 17.41 -27.39 -16.20
C VAL A 308 17.18 -26.58 -17.47
N ASP A 309 16.74 -25.33 -17.29
CA ASP A 309 16.50 -24.38 -18.39
C ASP A 309 17.82 -23.71 -18.79
N GLY A 310 18.69 -24.47 -19.46
CA GLY A 310 20.00 -23.99 -19.91
C GLY A 310 20.88 -25.10 -20.48
N VAL A 311 22.05 -24.70 -20.97
CA VAL A 311 23.08 -25.61 -21.50
C VAL A 311 24.13 -25.89 -20.43
N VAL A 312 24.47 -27.16 -20.25
CA VAL A 312 25.58 -27.57 -19.37
C VAL A 312 26.90 -27.25 -20.06
N GLY A 313 27.63 -26.25 -19.54
CA GLY A 313 28.93 -25.88 -20.08
C GLY A 313 30.07 -26.75 -19.55
N GLN A 314 30.03 -27.07 -18.25
CA GLN A 314 31.14 -27.73 -17.57
C GLN A 314 30.67 -28.48 -16.32
N VAL A 315 31.33 -29.60 -16.03
CA VAL A 315 31.23 -30.28 -14.73
C VAL A 315 32.36 -29.74 -13.85
N LEU A 316 31.99 -28.95 -12.84
CA LEU A 316 32.94 -28.26 -11.97
C LEU A 316 33.63 -29.23 -11.02
N LEU A 317 32.89 -30.20 -10.47
CA LEU A 317 33.45 -31.26 -9.64
C LEU A 317 32.60 -32.53 -9.67
N GLU A 318 33.25 -33.69 -9.67
CA GLU A 318 32.71 -34.99 -9.28
C GLU A 318 33.58 -35.54 -8.16
N ALA A 319 32.98 -35.81 -7.01
CA ALA A 319 33.72 -36.36 -5.88
C ALA A 319 32.92 -37.43 -5.14
N GLY A 320 33.62 -38.44 -4.63
CA GLY A 320 33.00 -39.51 -3.87
C GLY A 320 33.99 -40.17 -2.94
N LEU A 321 33.55 -40.46 -1.72
CA LEU A 321 34.36 -41.22 -0.78
C LEU A 321 34.19 -42.72 -1.05
N ARG A 322 35.30 -43.46 -1.02
CA ARG A 322 35.29 -44.93 -1.05
C ARG A 322 36.24 -45.51 -0.02
N HIS A 323 35.89 -46.68 0.51
CA HIS A 323 36.82 -47.46 1.31
C HIS A 323 37.92 -48.05 0.41
N SER A 324 39.15 -48.18 0.91
CA SER A 324 40.32 -48.66 0.17
C SER A 324 40.30 -50.17 -0.13
N SER A 325 39.34 -50.91 0.44
CA SER A 325 39.09 -52.31 0.10
C SER A 325 38.37 -52.48 -1.24
N GLY A 326 38.22 -53.72 -1.71
CA GLY A 326 37.37 -54.03 -2.87
C GLY A 326 35.87 -53.75 -2.66
N ASP A 327 35.42 -53.64 -1.41
CA ASP A 327 34.09 -53.13 -1.05
C ASP A 327 34.16 -51.61 -0.82
N ARG A 328 33.42 -50.84 -1.63
CA ARG A 328 33.36 -49.37 -1.56
C ARG A 328 32.68 -48.87 -0.29
N TYR A 329 31.68 -49.59 0.22
CA TYR A 329 30.78 -49.13 1.29
C TYR A 329 31.08 -49.75 2.65
N LYS A 330 32.24 -50.41 2.79
CA LYS A 330 32.65 -51.00 4.06
C LYS A 330 32.63 -49.94 5.18
N SER A 331 31.77 -50.17 6.17
CA SER A 331 31.65 -49.31 7.35
C SER A 331 32.90 -49.45 8.23
N PRO A 332 33.30 -48.39 8.95
CA PRO A 332 34.52 -48.43 9.75
C PRO A 332 34.28 -49.32 10.98
N ASP A 333 35.27 -50.14 11.33
CA ASP A 333 35.23 -50.92 12.58
C ASP A 333 35.75 -50.06 13.73
N LEU A 334 34.85 -49.28 14.32
CA LEU A 334 35.17 -48.33 15.39
C LEU A 334 35.65 -49.01 16.67
N ALA A 335 35.34 -50.30 16.88
CA ALA A 335 35.82 -51.04 18.04
C ALA A 335 37.32 -51.37 17.95
N THR A 336 37.84 -51.48 16.72
CA THR A 336 39.25 -51.78 16.46
C THR A 336 40.08 -50.55 16.09
N PHE A 337 39.46 -49.37 15.95
CA PHE A 337 40.14 -48.12 15.67
C PHE A 337 41.13 -47.76 16.80
N ALA A 338 42.42 -47.75 16.47
CA ALA A 338 43.48 -47.37 17.40
C ALA A 338 43.65 -45.84 17.41
N ARG A 339 43.32 -45.22 18.54
CA ARG A 339 43.63 -43.81 18.81
C ARG A 339 45.14 -43.64 18.97
N ASP A 340 45.71 -42.69 18.24
CA ASP A 340 47.11 -42.32 18.45
C ASP A 340 47.27 -41.71 19.86
N PRO A 341 48.34 -42.03 20.61
CA PRO A 341 48.54 -41.56 21.98
C PRO A 341 48.83 -40.06 22.08
N HIS A 342 49.24 -39.41 20.98
CA HIS A 342 49.66 -38.02 20.96
C HIS A 342 48.87 -37.16 19.97
N LEU A 343 48.29 -37.77 18.93
CA LEU A 343 47.58 -37.08 17.87
C LEU A 343 46.10 -37.45 17.81
N ILE A 344 45.27 -36.49 17.40
CA ILE A 344 43.86 -36.73 17.05
C ILE A 344 43.83 -37.28 15.61
N ASN A 345 44.02 -38.59 15.48
CA ASN A 345 44.01 -39.26 14.18
C ASN A 345 42.58 -39.58 13.71
N GLY A 346 42.38 -39.55 12.39
CA GLY A 346 41.15 -39.97 11.73
C GLY A 346 41.30 -41.26 10.93
N LEU A 347 40.23 -41.67 10.25
CA LEU A 347 40.20 -42.89 9.43
C LEU A 347 41.08 -42.72 8.18
N THR A 348 41.92 -43.71 7.88
CA THR A 348 42.91 -43.68 6.79
C THR A 348 42.58 -44.65 5.65
N GLU A 349 41.66 -45.57 5.91
CA GLU A 349 41.14 -46.58 4.99
C GLU A 349 40.07 -46.06 4.03
N TYR A 350 39.87 -44.73 3.98
CA TYR A 350 38.97 -44.07 3.05
C TYR A 350 39.75 -43.14 2.13
N THR A 351 39.46 -43.20 0.84
CA THR A 351 40.08 -42.39 -0.19
C THR A 351 39.00 -41.61 -0.92
N LEU A 352 39.26 -40.31 -1.14
CA LEU A 352 38.41 -39.45 -1.96
C LEU A 352 38.83 -39.57 -3.42
N ASP A 353 37.91 -40.02 -4.27
CA ASP A 353 38.05 -39.85 -5.72
C ASP A 353 37.51 -38.44 -6.06
N LEU A 354 38.34 -37.58 -6.65
CA LEU A 354 37.99 -36.19 -6.99
C LEU A 354 38.45 -35.86 -8.42
N ASN A 355 37.51 -35.42 -9.24
CA ASN A 355 37.76 -34.84 -10.55
C ASN A 355 37.21 -33.42 -10.59
N GLU A 356 38.00 -32.45 -11.03
CA GLU A 356 37.62 -31.04 -11.13
C GLU A 356 37.66 -30.58 -12.59
N ASN A 357 36.75 -29.69 -12.98
CA ASN A 357 36.76 -28.97 -14.26
C ASN A 357 36.80 -29.87 -15.51
N ILE A 358 35.99 -30.94 -15.54
CA ILE A 358 35.94 -31.89 -16.66
C ILE A 358 34.83 -31.53 -17.67
N ALA A 359 34.99 -32.01 -18.90
CA ALA A 359 33.94 -31.87 -19.91
C ALA A 359 32.73 -32.77 -19.55
N PRO A 360 31.48 -32.37 -19.87
CA PRO A 360 30.29 -33.20 -19.61
C PRO A 360 30.35 -34.61 -20.23
N SER A 361 31.07 -34.79 -21.34
CA SER A 361 31.28 -36.10 -21.98
C SER A 361 32.24 -37.03 -21.21
N GLN A 362 33.03 -36.48 -20.30
CA GLN A 362 33.97 -37.20 -19.44
C GLN A 362 33.39 -37.48 -18.05
N ALA A 363 32.20 -36.95 -17.76
CA ALA A 363 31.52 -37.11 -16.49
C ALA A 363 31.14 -38.57 -16.23
N SER A 364 31.49 -39.07 -15.05
CA SER A 364 31.22 -40.44 -14.66
C SER A 364 29.88 -40.59 -13.95
N TYR A 365 29.43 -39.54 -13.26
CA TYR A 365 28.21 -39.51 -12.44
C TYR A 365 27.01 -38.94 -13.19
N LEU A 366 27.24 -38.30 -14.32
CA LEU A 366 26.24 -37.54 -15.06
C LEU A 366 26.23 -37.90 -16.55
N ARG A 367 25.03 -38.05 -17.12
CA ARG A 367 24.78 -37.98 -18.55
C ARG A 367 23.91 -36.75 -18.84
N VAL A 368 24.40 -35.88 -19.73
CA VAL A 368 23.65 -34.71 -20.17
C VAL A 368 22.94 -35.01 -21.47
N THR A 369 21.62 -34.79 -21.52
CA THR A 369 20.82 -34.91 -22.74
C THR A 369 20.11 -33.59 -23.05
N PRO A 370 20.15 -33.09 -24.29
CA PRO A 370 19.43 -31.87 -24.65
C PRO A 370 17.91 -32.13 -24.63
N THR A 371 17.13 -31.14 -24.18
CA THR A 371 15.66 -31.20 -24.17
C THR A 371 15.08 -30.50 -25.41
N GLN A 372 13.81 -30.78 -25.73
CA GLN A 372 13.15 -30.24 -26.93
C GLN A 372 13.06 -28.71 -26.94
N ASP A 373 13.02 -28.09 -25.77
CA ASP A 373 13.00 -26.64 -25.53
C ASP A 373 14.40 -26.00 -25.47
N GLY A 374 15.45 -26.74 -25.83
CA GLY A 374 16.83 -26.25 -25.90
C GLY A 374 17.58 -26.25 -24.56
N GLY A 375 16.92 -26.62 -23.47
CA GLY A 375 17.54 -26.85 -22.17
C GLY A 375 18.32 -28.17 -22.10
N SER A 376 18.62 -28.60 -20.87
CA SER A 376 19.35 -29.85 -20.61
C SER A 376 18.64 -30.69 -19.55
N ARG A 377 18.71 -31.99 -19.71
CA ARG A 377 18.36 -32.97 -18.69
C ARG A 377 19.64 -33.62 -18.17
N LEU A 378 19.74 -33.65 -16.84
CA LEU A 378 20.86 -34.16 -16.08
C LEU A 378 20.47 -35.54 -15.54
N ASP A 379 20.78 -36.61 -16.28
CA ASP A 379 20.47 -37.98 -15.86
C ASP A 379 21.64 -38.55 -15.07
N PHE A 380 21.39 -38.98 -13.84
CA PHE A 380 22.43 -39.56 -13.00
C PHE A 380 22.75 -40.99 -13.45
N THR A 381 24.03 -41.34 -13.47
CA THR A 381 24.47 -42.67 -13.87
C THR A 381 24.42 -43.65 -12.69
N SER A 382 24.61 -44.93 -12.96
CA SER A 382 24.79 -45.96 -11.93
C SER A 382 26.06 -45.77 -11.08
N ASN A 383 27.00 -44.90 -11.50
CA ASN A 383 28.20 -44.56 -10.73
C ASN A 383 27.95 -43.46 -9.69
N PHE A 384 26.87 -42.68 -9.84
CA PHE A 384 26.44 -41.72 -8.82
C PHE A 384 25.74 -42.51 -7.70
N LYS A 385 26.37 -42.56 -6.53
CA LYS A 385 25.96 -43.45 -5.43
C LYS A 385 26.04 -42.70 -4.08
N PRO A 386 25.55 -43.26 -2.95
CA PRO A 386 25.63 -42.59 -1.65
C PRO A 386 27.06 -42.12 -1.33
N GLY A 387 27.19 -40.92 -0.79
CA GLY A 387 28.48 -40.27 -0.54
C GLY A 387 29.10 -39.53 -1.72
N CYS A 388 28.42 -39.49 -2.88
CA CYS A 388 28.85 -38.72 -4.05
C CYS A 388 28.30 -37.30 -4.06
N VAL A 389 29.08 -36.39 -4.64
CA VAL A 389 28.69 -35.02 -4.97
C VAL A 389 29.08 -34.72 -6.42
N LEU A 390 28.24 -33.92 -7.08
CA LEU A 390 28.40 -33.47 -8.46
C LEU A 390 28.03 -31.99 -8.52
N ALA A 391 28.85 -31.13 -9.12
CA ALA A 391 28.48 -29.75 -9.39
C ALA A 391 28.65 -29.41 -10.87
N VAL A 392 27.67 -28.74 -11.46
CA VAL A 392 27.66 -28.37 -12.88
C VAL A 392 27.33 -26.90 -13.09
N ARG A 393 27.97 -26.29 -14.09
CA ARG A 393 27.66 -24.93 -14.54
C ARG A 393 26.64 -24.97 -15.66
N ILE A 394 25.53 -24.25 -15.45
CA ILE A 394 24.43 -24.08 -16.38
C ILE A 394 24.43 -22.63 -16.87
N THR A 395 24.51 -22.46 -18.18
CA THR A 395 24.36 -21.15 -18.82
C THR A 395 22.99 -21.06 -19.50
N PRO A 396 22.32 -19.89 -19.49
CA PRO A 396 21.09 -19.72 -20.25
C PRO A 396 21.28 -20.06 -21.74
N ILE A 397 20.22 -20.53 -22.39
CA ILE A 397 20.22 -20.74 -23.85
C ILE A 397 20.37 -19.40 -24.58
N ASP A 398 20.85 -19.43 -25.83
CA ASP A 398 21.19 -18.20 -26.55
C ASP A 398 19.98 -17.29 -26.82
N SER A 399 18.79 -17.85 -27.05
CA SER A 399 17.54 -17.07 -27.17
C SER A 399 17.23 -16.32 -25.88
N ALA A 400 17.35 -16.98 -24.72
CA ALA A 400 17.15 -16.37 -23.42
C ALA A 400 18.19 -15.28 -23.14
N LYS A 401 19.47 -15.47 -23.50
CA LYS A 401 20.51 -14.44 -23.38
C LYS A 401 20.17 -13.19 -24.18
N ILE A 402 19.72 -13.37 -25.43
CA ILE A 402 19.28 -12.27 -26.29
C ILE A 402 18.08 -11.55 -25.66
N ALA A 403 17.08 -12.29 -25.20
CA ALA A 403 15.90 -11.72 -24.56
C ALA A 403 16.22 -10.94 -23.27
N LEU A 404 17.07 -11.50 -22.39
CA LEU A 404 17.54 -10.83 -21.17
C LEU A 404 18.33 -9.56 -21.50
N SER A 405 19.14 -9.57 -22.56
CA SER A 405 19.84 -8.36 -23.02
C SER A 405 18.87 -7.27 -23.44
N LYS A 406 17.79 -7.61 -24.17
CA LYS A 406 16.73 -6.66 -24.54
C LYS A 406 16.02 -6.08 -23.30
N LEU A 407 15.74 -6.91 -22.29
CA LEU A 407 15.10 -6.48 -21.04
C LEU A 407 15.98 -5.55 -20.20
N SER A 408 17.31 -5.69 -20.31
CA SER A 408 18.28 -4.81 -19.64
C SER A 408 18.46 -3.45 -20.33
N LEU A 409 18.03 -3.31 -21.59
CA LEU A 409 18.14 -2.06 -22.33
C LEU A 409 17.07 -1.06 -21.89
N VAL A 410 17.48 0.20 -21.82
CA VAL A 410 16.56 1.33 -21.71
C VAL A 410 15.95 1.55 -23.09
N PHE A 411 14.74 1.04 -23.28
CA PHE A 411 13.92 1.39 -24.43
C PHE A 411 13.33 2.78 -24.18
N ASP A 412 13.59 3.72 -25.07
CA ASP A 412 13.02 5.07 -24.98
C ASP A 412 11.62 5.07 -25.59
N PHE A 413 10.61 5.24 -24.74
CA PHE A 413 9.21 5.39 -25.10
C PHE A 413 8.64 6.74 -24.62
N SER A 414 9.52 7.70 -24.31
CA SER A 414 9.14 9.02 -23.79
C SER A 414 8.16 9.74 -24.72
N HIS A 415 8.42 9.74 -26.03
CA HIS A 415 7.53 10.35 -27.02
C HIS A 415 6.10 9.78 -26.93
N ASN A 416 5.94 8.45 -26.86
CA ASN A 416 4.64 7.78 -26.76
C ASN A 416 3.88 8.14 -25.48
N VAL A 417 4.59 8.44 -24.40
CA VAL A 417 4.01 8.88 -23.13
C VAL A 417 3.62 10.35 -23.20
N THR A 418 4.53 11.22 -23.66
CA THR A 418 4.30 12.67 -23.73
C THR A 418 3.19 13.08 -24.72
N SER A 419 2.83 12.21 -25.67
CA SER A 419 1.71 12.46 -26.59
C SER A 419 0.32 12.22 -25.98
N LEU A 420 0.24 11.62 -24.79
CA LEU A 420 -1.03 11.25 -24.16
C LEU A 420 -1.64 12.44 -23.40
N SER A 421 -2.94 12.63 -23.54
CA SER A 421 -3.71 13.55 -22.69
C SER A 421 -4.03 12.91 -21.33
N LEU A 422 -4.48 13.70 -20.35
CA LEU A 422 -4.98 13.17 -19.07
C LEU A 422 -6.18 12.22 -19.26
N SER A 423 -7.01 12.44 -20.29
CA SER A 423 -8.12 11.54 -20.62
C SER A 423 -7.64 10.20 -21.22
N ASP A 424 -6.52 10.20 -21.93
CA ASP A 424 -5.87 8.97 -22.39
C ASP A 424 -5.23 8.23 -21.21
N LEU A 425 -4.59 8.97 -20.29
CA LEU A 425 -3.99 8.39 -19.08
C LEU A 425 -5.03 7.79 -18.12
N ASN A 426 -6.24 8.34 -18.06
CA ASN A 426 -7.38 7.68 -17.40
C ASN A 426 -7.60 6.26 -17.95
N LYS A 427 -7.68 6.12 -19.29
CA LYS A 427 -7.82 4.82 -19.94
C LYS A 427 -6.61 3.93 -19.73
N VAL A 428 -5.39 4.47 -19.83
CA VAL A 428 -4.16 3.66 -19.72
C VAL A 428 -3.99 3.10 -18.30
N LEU A 429 -4.19 3.94 -17.28
CA LEU A 429 -3.88 3.59 -15.90
C LEU A 429 -5.08 2.99 -15.15
N TYR A 430 -6.29 3.48 -15.38
CA TYR A 430 -7.45 3.20 -14.52
C TYR A 430 -8.57 2.48 -15.28
N CYS A 431 -9.76 3.08 -15.39
CA CYS A 431 -11.04 2.47 -15.77
C CYS A 431 -11.43 1.27 -14.92
N CYS A 432 -12.52 1.38 -14.15
CA CYS A 432 -13.11 0.20 -13.49
C CYS A 432 -13.83 -0.68 -14.52
N GLY A 433 -14.23 -1.89 -14.11
CA GLY A 433 -14.81 -2.87 -15.03
C GLY A 433 -16.06 -2.37 -15.76
N GLU A 434 -16.88 -1.60 -15.06
CA GLU A 434 -18.10 -0.98 -15.58
C GLU A 434 -17.81 0.04 -16.69
N GLU A 435 -16.70 0.78 -16.60
CA GLU A 435 -16.32 1.80 -17.58
C GLU A 435 -15.81 1.21 -18.90
N ASP A 436 -15.28 -0.02 -18.88
CA ASP A 436 -14.46 -0.54 -19.98
C ASP A 436 -14.65 -2.05 -20.26
N GLY A 437 -15.84 -2.58 -19.96
CA GLY A 437 -16.26 -3.92 -20.37
C GLY A 437 -15.70 -5.09 -19.57
N GLY A 438 -15.11 -4.84 -18.40
CA GLY A 438 -14.67 -5.85 -17.42
C GLY A 438 -13.16 -5.90 -17.18
N THR A 439 -12.79 -6.17 -15.93
CA THR A 439 -11.39 -6.29 -15.51
C THR A 439 -10.87 -7.72 -15.67
N TYR A 440 -9.55 -7.87 -15.85
CA TYR A 440 -8.91 -9.18 -15.93
C TYR A 440 -9.14 -10.00 -14.65
N ASN A 441 -9.58 -11.25 -14.80
CA ASN A 441 -9.70 -12.21 -13.71
C ASN A 441 -8.42 -13.04 -13.61
N VAL A 442 -7.64 -12.83 -12.55
CA VAL A 442 -6.47 -13.66 -12.25
C VAL A 442 -6.96 -15.00 -11.69
N PRO A 443 -6.67 -16.14 -12.34
CA PRO A 443 -7.11 -17.45 -11.86
C PRO A 443 -6.71 -17.71 -10.41
N ASN A 444 -7.63 -18.25 -9.60
CA ASN A 444 -7.46 -18.50 -8.16
C ASN A 444 -7.21 -17.26 -7.28
N TYR A 445 -7.47 -16.05 -7.80
CA TYR A 445 -7.44 -14.80 -7.03
C TYR A 445 -8.75 -14.02 -7.19
N GLY A 446 -9.12 -13.66 -8.42
CA GLY A 446 -10.28 -12.83 -8.72
C GLY A 446 -9.97 -11.68 -9.67
N HIS A 447 -10.91 -10.75 -9.76
CA HIS A 447 -10.85 -9.60 -10.65
C HIS A 447 -9.91 -8.51 -10.12
N LEU A 448 -9.14 -7.90 -11.03
CA LEU A 448 -8.44 -6.64 -10.74
C LEU A 448 -9.47 -5.51 -10.51
N VAL A 449 -9.08 -4.46 -9.78
CA VAL A 449 -9.95 -3.29 -9.51
C VAL A 449 -10.04 -2.33 -10.71
N TYR A 450 -9.00 -2.29 -11.53
CA TYR A 450 -8.92 -1.50 -12.76
C TYR A 450 -8.54 -2.38 -13.95
N CYS A 451 -9.02 -2.00 -15.14
CA CYS A 451 -8.64 -2.60 -16.41
C CYS A 451 -7.24 -2.14 -16.85
N GLY A 452 -6.86 -0.91 -16.50
CA GLY A 452 -5.58 -0.30 -16.81
C GLY A 452 -4.41 -0.78 -15.94
N LEU A 453 -3.23 -0.25 -16.23
CA LEU A 453 -1.97 -0.70 -15.63
C LEU A 453 -1.93 -0.55 -14.10
N GLN A 454 -2.66 0.41 -13.52
CA GLN A 454 -2.72 0.59 -12.06
C GLN A 454 -3.32 -0.63 -11.36
N GLY A 455 -4.29 -1.32 -11.99
CA GLY A 455 -4.95 -2.48 -11.38
C GLY A 455 -3.97 -3.60 -11.07
N ILE A 456 -3.13 -3.96 -12.05
CA ILE A 456 -2.08 -4.96 -11.87
C ILE A 456 -0.91 -4.42 -11.03
N LEU A 457 -0.52 -3.14 -11.19
CA LEU A 457 0.55 -2.55 -10.40
C LEU A 457 0.22 -2.54 -8.90
N SER A 458 -1.02 -2.23 -8.53
CA SER A 458 -1.48 -2.26 -7.15
C SER A 458 -1.34 -3.65 -6.53
N LEU A 459 -1.77 -4.69 -7.23
CA LEU A 459 -1.60 -6.08 -6.79
C LEU A 459 -0.12 -6.46 -6.68
N MET A 460 0.67 -6.14 -7.71
CA MET A 460 2.09 -6.49 -7.75
C MET A 460 2.95 -5.74 -6.73
N SER A 461 2.50 -4.58 -6.26
CA SER A 461 3.21 -3.82 -5.21
C SER A 461 3.28 -4.60 -3.90
N ASP A 462 2.23 -5.35 -3.55
CA ASP A 462 2.24 -6.19 -2.36
C ASP A 462 3.01 -7.49 -2.59
N VAL A 463 2.76 -8.15 -3.72
CA VAL A 463 3.43 -9.41 -4.10
C VAL A 463 4.95 -9.24 -4.17
N SER A 464 5.43 -8.14 -4.77
CA SER A 464 6.87 -7.86 -4.89
C SER A 464 7.50 -7.46 -3.55
N ARG A 465 6.79 -6.71 -2.71
CA ARG A 465 7.26 -6.29 -1.38
C ARG A 465 7.50 -7.47 -0.46
N THR A 466 6.63 -8.48 -0.48
CA THR A 466 6.79 -9.72 0.30
C THR A 466 7.58 -10.80 -0.43
N ASN A 467 7.94 -10.57 -1.70
CA ASN A 467 8.54 -11.55 -2.59
C ASN A 467 7.73 -12.85 -2.69
N ASP A 468 6.40 -12.74 -2.72
CA ASP A 468 5.47 -13.87 -2.79
C ASP A 468 5.39 -14.45 -4.21
N LEU A 469 6.42 -15.19 -4.61
CA LEU A 469 6.46 -15.90 -5.90
C LEU A 469 5.41 -17.03 -5.99
N GLY A 470 4.74 -17.36 -4.89
CA GLY A 470 3.64 -18.32 -4.82
C GLY A 470 2.28 -17.71 -5.17
N HIS A 471 2.18 -16.39 -5.27
CA HIS A 471 0.92 -15.70 -5.54
C HIS A 471 0.29 -16.16 -6.89
N PRO A 472 -1.05 -16.30 -6.99
CA PRO A 472 -1.71 -16.73 -8.22
C PRO A 472 -1.38 -15.89 -9.46
N VAL A 473 -1.09 -14.59 -9.30
CA VAL A 473 -0.65 -13.72 -10.40
C VAL A 473 0.71 -14.14 -10.97
N CYS A 474 1.65 -14.58 -10.12
CA CYS A 474 2.93 -15.10 -10.55
C CYS A 474 2.76 -16.44 -11.27
N ALA A 475 1.82 -17.28 -10.81
CA ALA A 475 1.47 -18.51 -11.51
C ALA A 475 0.91 -18.21 -12.91
N ASN A 476 -0.07 -17.29 -13.02
CA ASN A 476 -0.63 -16.87 -14.29
C ASN A 476 0.42 -16.35 -15.29
N LEU A 477 1.36 -15.52 -14.82
CA LEU A 477 2.48 -15.01 -15.63
C LEU A 477 3.47 -16.10 -16.07
N ARG A 478 3.66 -17.15 -15.26
CA ARG A 478 4.47 -18.32 -15.63
C ARG A 478 3.76 -19.20 -16.65
N ASP A 479 2.45 -19.35 -16.50
CA ASP A 479 1.63 -20.25 -17.30
C ASP A 479 1.40 -19.71 -18.72
N GLY A 480 1.37 -18.39 -18.92
CA GLY A 480 1.22 -17.83 -20.25
C GLY A 480 1.14 -16.30 -20.34
N PRO A 481 1.09 -15.76 -21.57
CA PRO A 481 1.19 -14.32 -21.82
C PRO A 481 -0.14 -13.56 -21.73
N TRP A 482 -1.21 -14.20 -21.25
CA TRP A 482 -2.57 -13.67 -21.36
C TRP A 482 -2.76 -12.30 -20.70
N LEU A 483 -2.17 -12.10 -19.52
CA LEU A 483 -2.22 -10.80 -18.84
C LEU A 483 -1.50 -9.71 -19.64
N MET A 484 -0.31 -10.01 -20.19
CA MET A 484 0.45 -9.08 -21.03
C MET A 484 -0.34 -8.69 -22.29
N GLN A 485 -0.95 -9.67 -22.95
CA GLN A 485 -1.78 -9.48 -24.15
C GLN A 485 -3.06 -8.72 -23.84
N TYR A 486 -3.69 -8.97 -22.69
CA TYR A 486 -4.86 -8.21 -22.23
C TYR A 486 -4.53 -6.72 -22.11
N LEU A 487 -3.41 -6.39 -21.45
CA LEU A 487 -3.01 -5.00 -21.24
C LEU A 487 -2.73 -4.29 -22.57
N SER A 488 -1.96 -4.88 -23.49
CA SER A 488 -1.63 -4.24 -24.76
C SER A 488 -2.82 -4.16 -25.72
N THR A 489 -3.57 -5.26 -25.89
CA THR A 489 -4.71 -5.33 -26.83
C THR A 489 -5.81 -4.34 -26.44
N ARG A 490 -6.07 -4.19 -25.14
CA ARG A 490 -7.03 -3.21 -24.62
C ARG A 490 -6.68 -1.79 -25.05
N LEU A 491 -5.41 -1.37 -24.91
CA LEU A 491 -4.98 -0.02 -25.30
C LEU A 491 -5.14 0.22 -26.82
N LYS A 492 -5.06 -0.83 -27.64
CA LYS A 492 -5.22 -0.73 -29.10
C LYS A 492 -6.67 -0.55 -29.55
N GLN A 493 -7.64 -0.64 -28.65
CA GLN A 493 -9.05 -0.36 -28.95
C GLN A 493 -9.33 1.14 -29.12
N ASN A 494 -8.44 2.01 -28.62
CA ASN A 494 -8.56 3.46 -28.74
C ASN A 494 -7.39 4.02 -29.57
N PRO A 495 -7.64 4.75 -30.67
CA PRO A 495 -6.58 5.23 -31.56
C PRO A 495 -5.48 6.06 -30.87
N SER A 496 -5.82 6.84 -29.84
CA SER A 496 -4.87 7.67 -29.09
C SER A 496 -3.91 6.86 -28.21
N THR A 497 -4.29 5.66 -27.77
CA THR A 497 -3.48 4.79 -26.91
C THR A 497 -2.83 3.62 -27.65
N THR A 498 -3.19 3.39 -28.92
CA THR A 498 -2.56 2.36 -29.78
C THR A 498 -1.04 2.43 -29.80
N PRO A 499 -0.39 3.62 -29.96
CA PRO A 499 1.08 3.69 -29.96
C PRO A 499 1.71 3.20 -28.66
N LEU A 500 1.05 3.36 -27.50
CA LEU A 500 1.53 2.82 -26.23
C LEU A 500 1.27 1.31 -26.14
N GLY A 501 0.13 0.83 -26.65
CA GLY A 501 -0.14 -0.60 -26.75
C GLY A 501 0.90 -1.36 -27.58
N ASP A 502 1.35 -0.77 -28.69
CA ASP A 502 2.44 -1.31 -29.51
C ASP A 502 3.79 -1.32 -28.76
N VAL A 503 4.07 -0.27 -27.98
CA VAL A 503 5.25 -0.25 -27.09
C VAL A 503 5.16 -1.37 -26.05
N LEU A 504 4.01 -1.61 -25.43
CA LEU A 504 3.85 -2.69 -24.46
C LEU A 504 4.13 -4.06 -25.09
N ASP A 505 3.67 -4.31 -26.32
CA ASP A 505 3.99 -5.55 -27.02
C ASP A 505 5.50 -5.72 -27.24
N VAL A 506 6.19 -4.64 -27.65
CA VAL A 506 7.66 -4.65 -27.82
C VAL A 506 8.37 -4.90 -26.50
N LEU A 507 7.90 -4.28 -25.41
CA LEU A 507 8.50 -4.43 -24.09
C LEU A 507 8.26 -5.81 -23.47
N PHE A 508 7.12 -6.45 -23.77
CA PHE A 508 6.78 -7.77 -23.26
C PHE A 508 7.25 -8.92 -24.16
N GLU A 509 7.56 -8.68 -25.44
CA GLU A 509 8.04 -9.71 -26.38
C GLU A 509 9.18 -10.57 -25.82
N PRO A 510 10.25 -9.99 -25.21
CA PRO A 510 11.36 -10.78 -24.69
C PRO A 510 10.97 -11.73 -23.55
N LEU A 511 9.88 -11.46 -22.83
CA LEU A 511 9.42 -12.31 -21.73
C LEU A 511 8.95 -13.69 -22.22
N ASN A 512 8.69 -13.86 -23.52
CA ASN A 512 8.34 -15.16 -24.09
C ASN A 512 9.52 -16.12 -24.18
N ASP A 513 10.75 -15.59 -24.23
CA ASP A 513 11.97 -16.34 -24.54
C ASP A 513 12.90 -16.53 -23.32
N ILE A 514 12.50 -16.06 -22.14
CA ILE A 514 13.21 -16.30 -20.89
C ILE A 514 12.60 -17.49 -20.12
N PRO A 515 13.38 -18.15 -19.23
CA PRO A 515 12.84 -19.17 -18.34
C PRO A 515 11.61 -18.70 -17.57
N ARG A 516 10.57 -19.52 -17.50
CA ARG A 516 9.26 -19.11 -16.96
C ARG A 516 9.34 -18.58 -15.53
N TYR A 517 10.21 -19.17 -14.70
CA TYR A 517 10.42 -18.72 -13.33
C TYR A 517 10.94 -17.27 -13.20
N LEU A 518 11.50 -16.68 -14.27
CA LEU A 518 11.94 -15.27 -14.31
C LEU A 518 10.86 -14.31 -14.83
N VAL A 519 9.79 -14.80 -15.47
CA VAL A 519 8.78 -13.93 -16.08
C VAL A 519 8.12 -12.98 -15.07
N PRO A 520 7.73 -13.40 -13.85
CA PRO A 520 7.11 -12.49 -12.89
C PRO A 520 7.98 -11.29 -12.50
N CYS A 521 9.28 -11.49 -12.25
CA CYS A 521 10.15 -10.42 -11.79
C CYS A 521 10.46 -9.40 -12.90
N TYR A 522 10.68 -9.87 -14.13
CA TYR A 522 10.90 -8.99 -15.28
C TYR A 522 9.62 -8.31 -15.77
N PHE A 523 8.47 -8.99 -15.74
CA PHE A 523 7.18 -8.35 -16.00
C PHE A 523 6.94 -7.19 -15.03
N HIS A 524 7.16 -7.41 -13.72
CA HIS A 524 7.02 -6.37 -12.72
C HIS A 524 7.95 -5.18 -12.96
N ALA A 525 9.24 -5.44 -13.24
CA ALA A 525 10.21 -4.37 -13.48
C ALA A 525 9.85 -3.54 -14.72
N THR A 526 9.46 -4.20 -15.81
CA THR A 526 9.00 -3.53 -17.04
C THR A 526 7.73 -2.71 -16.79
N LEU A 527 6.73 -3.29 -16.13
CA LEU A 527 5.47 -2.64 -15.80
C LEU A 527 5.68 -1.41 -14.91
N THR A 528 6.52 -1.54 -13.87
CA THR A 528 6.83 -0.46 -12.92
C THR A 528 7.44 0.72 -13.65
N ARG A 529 8.45 0.48 -14.51
CA ARG A 529 9.10 1.55 -15.31
C ARG A 529 8.10 2.29 -16.20
N VAL A 530 7.20 1.56 -16.87
CA VAL A 530 6.17 2.18 -17.73
C VAL A 530 5.19 2.99 -16.89
N CYS A 531 4.71 2.45 -15.76
CA CYS A 531 3.77 3.15 -14.89
C CYS A 531 4.38 4.39 -14.25
N GLU A 532 5.64 4.34 -13.81
CA GLU A 532 6.35 5.50 -13.27
C GLU A 532 6.43 6.64 -14.30
N ALA A 533 6.75 6.31 -15.56
CA ALA A 533 6.77 7.30 -16.64
C ALA A 533 5.38 7.90 -16.93
N LEU A 534 4.33 7.08 -16.94
CA LEU A 534 2.95 7.53 -17.15
C LEU A 534 2.44 8.39 -16.00
N VAL A 535 2.75 8.01 -14.77
CA VAL A 535 2.40 8.78 -13.57
C VAL A 535 3.16 10.10 -13.53
N GLN A 536 4.45 10.10 -13.91
CA GLN A 536 5.20 11.34 -14.04
C GLN A 536 4.59 12.26 -15.11
N GLN A 537 4.17 11.72 -16.25
CA GLN A 537 3.47 12.48 -17.28
C GLN A 537 2.13 13.06 -16.80
N CYS A 538 1.39 12.35 -15.92
CA CYS A 538 0.23 12.95 -15.25
C CYS A 538 0.63 14.22 -14.49
N TYR A 539 1.72 14.18 -13.72
CA TYR A 539 2.19 15.32 -12.93
C TYR A 539 2.69 16.46 -13.82
N ASP A 540 3.43 16.17 -14.88
CA ASP A 540 3.98 17.17 -15.79
C ASP A 540 2.88 17.97 -16.53
N MET A 541 1.68 17.39 -16.67
CA MET A 541 0.50 18.06 -17.22
C MET A 541 -0.36 18.78 -16.18
N MET A 542 -0.06 18.63 -14.89
CA MET A 542 -0.78 19.28 -13.80
C MET A 542 -0.10 20.59 -13.39
N SER A 543 -0.75 21.36 -12.52
CA SER A 543 -0.24 22.63 -12.00
C SER A 543 1.06 22.49 -11.19
N ASP A 544 1.78 23.60 -11.01
CA ASP A 544 2.97 23.68 -10.16
C ASP A 544 2.70 23.20 -8.72
N PHE A 545 1.49 23.43 -8.20
CA PHE A 545 1.08 22.92 -6.88
C PHE A 545 1.21 21.40 -6.78
N VAL A 546 0.95 20.67 -7.87
CA VAL A 546 1.13 19.21 -7.94
C VAL A 546 2.58 18.85 -8.24
N GLN A 547 3.21 19.51 -9.22
CA GLN A 547 4.58 19.20 -9.65
C GLN A 547 5.60 19.38 -8.52
N ASP A 548 5.46 20.45 -7.73
CA ASP A 548 6.31 20.76 -6.57
C ASP A 548 5.73 20.23 -5.25
N GLY A 549 4.55 19.60 -5.32
CA GLY A 549 3.84 19.07 -4.18
C GLY A 549 4.55 17.89 -3.51
N SER A 550 4.20 17.65 -2.24
CA SER A 550 4.64 16.45 -1.50
C SER A 550 4.15 15.16 -2.17
N SER A 551 4.73 14.01 -1.78
CA SER A 551 4.26 12.70 -2.24
C SER A 551 2.76 12.49 -1.98
N PHE A 552 2.20 13.09 -0.93
CA PHE A 552 0.77 13.01 -0.66
C PHE A 552 -0.06 13.86 -1.64
N VAL A 553 0.38 15.08 -1.94
CA VAL A 553 -0.28 15.94 -2.96
C VAL A 553 -0.27 15.22 -4.31
N LYS A 554 0.88 14.71 -4.73
CA LYS A 554 1.04 13.99 -6.00
C LYS A 554 0.14 12.76 -6.08
N ALA A 555 0.21 11.88 -5.07
CA ALA A 555 -0.63 10.67 -5.05
C ALA A 555 -2.13 11.00 -5.07
N LEU A 556 -2.56 12.04 -4.33
CA LEU A 556 -3.97 12.41 -4.24
C LEU A 556 -4.47 13.10 -5.51
N ALA A 557 -3.62 13.88 -6.19
CA ALA A 557 -3.94 14.53 -7.45
C ALA A 557 -4.28 13.52 -8.56
N LEU A 558 -3.74 12.29 -8.50
CA LEU A 558 -4.11 11.22 -9.45
C LEU A 558 -5.59 10.79 -9.34
N THR A 559 -6.29 11.09 -8.23
CA THR A 559 -7.75 10.94 -8.17
C THR A 559 -8.45 11.79 -9.24
N SER A 560 -7.86 12.92 -9.65
CA SER A 560 -8.36 13.69 -10.81
C SER A 560 -8.41 12.84 -12.08
N VAL A 561 -7.36 12.07 -12.34
CA VAL A 561 -7.25 11.21 -13.53
C VAL A 561 -8.17 10.00 -13.40
N GLN A 562 -8.37 9.46 -12.19
CA GLN A 562 -9.35 8.39 -11.94
C GLN A 562 -10.78 8.83 -12.29
N MET A 563 -11.20 10.02 -11.82
CA MET A 563 -12.58 10.49 -11.91
C MET A 563 -12.89 11.19 -13.23
N GLY A 564 -11.93 11.90 -13.79
CA GLY A 564 -12.06 12.68 -15.02
C GLY A 564 -11.65 11.87 -16.26
N GLY A 565 -12.62 11.17 -16.85
CA GLY A 565 -12.45 10.34 -18.04
C GLY A 565 -13.56 10.53 -19.07
N ILE A 566 -13.40 9.90 -20.24
CA ILE A 566 -14.42 9.87 -21.29
C ILE A 566 -15.18 8.55 -21.23
N VAL A 567 -16.47 8.60 -20.90
CA VAL A 567 -17.35 7.43 -20.81
C VAL A 567 -18.54 7.61 -21.74
N ALA A 568 -18.64 6.75 -22.76
CA ALA A 568 -19.63 6.88 -23.83
C ALA A 568 -21.09 6.82 -23.34
N SER A 569 -21.36 6.08 -22.26
CA SER A 569 -22.70 5.95 -21.68
C SER A 569 -23.14 7.15 -20.86
N ALA A 570 -22.26 8.12 -20.60
CA ALA A 570 -22.53 9.23 -19.70
C ALA A 570 -21.93 10.56 -20.23
N PRO A 571 -22.36 11.04 -21.41
CA PRO A 571 -21.83 12.26 -22.02
C PRO A 571 -22.28 13.53 -21.28
N LEU A 572 -21.59 14.65 -21.53
CA LEU A 572 -22.12 15.97 -21.21
C LEU A 572 -23.28 16.35 -22.16
N PRO A 573 -24.19 17.22 -21.72
CA PRO A 573 -25.13 17.91 -22.60
C PRO A 573 -24.41 18.60 -23.78
N PRO A 574 -25.06 18.77 -24.94
CA PRO A 574 -24.45 19.44 -26.08
C PRO A 574 -24.01 20.86 -25.74
N LEU A 575 -22.72 21.12 -25.87
CA LEU A 575 -22.13 22.44 -25.69
C LEU A 575 -22.44 23.34 -26.88
N SER A 576 -22.44 24.66 -26.67
CA SER A 576 -22.70 25.63 -27.75
C SER A 576 -21.64 25.55 -28.84
N SER A 577 -22.07 25.63 -30.10
CA SER A 577 -21.15 25.78 -31.25
C SER A 577 -20.53 27.18 -31.31
N SER A 578 -21.06 28.13 -30.54
CA SER A 578 -20.62 29.53 -30.46
C SER A 578 -19.68 29.79 -29.26
N LEU A 579 -19.09 28.75 -28.67
CA LEU A 579 -18.14 28.89 -27.56
C LEU A 579 -16.87 29.64 -27.96
N LEU A 580 -16.30 30.39 -27.01
CA LEU A 580 -14.99 31.00 -27.20
C LEU A 580 -13.90 29.90 -27.27
N PRO A 581 -12.85 30.07 -28.08
CA PRO A 581 -11.72 29.15 -28.09
C PRO A 581 -11.05 29.04 -26.71
N PRO A 582 -10.50 27.86 -26.33
CA PRO A 582 -10.48 26.62 -27.09
C PRO A 582 -11.86 25.93 -27.13
N LEU A 583 -12.17 25.32 -28.28
CA LEU A 583 -13.40 24.55 -28.48
C LEU A 583 -13.31 23.17 -27.83
N PRO A 584 -14.42 22.60 -27.35
CA PRO A 584 -14.43 21.26 -26.77
C PRO A 584 -14.07 20.19 -27.82
N PRO A 585 -13.44 19.08 -27.39
CA PRO A 585 -13.29 17.91 -28.26
C PRO A 585 -14.66 17.30 -28.59
N PRO A 586 -14.75 16.40 -29.61
CA PRO A 586 -16.02 15.78 -30.01
C PRO A 586 -16.74 15.05 -28.86
N VAL A 587 -15.99 14.48 -27.92
CA VAL A 587 -16.51 13.92 -26.68
C VAL A 587 -15.71 14.52 -25.53
N ALA A 588 -16.40 15.26 -24.67
CA ALA A 588 -15.79 15.92 -23.52
C ALA A 588 -15.63 14.96 -22.33
N VAL A 589 -14.64 15.25 -21.49
CA VAL A 589 -14.42 14.58 -20.20
C VAL A 589 -15.60 14.85 -19.27
N THR A 590 -15.99 13.82 -18.52
CA THR A 590 -17.00 13.89 -17.46
C THR A 590 -16.43 13.40 -16.14
N CYS A 591 -16.98 13.89 -15.04
CA CYS A 591 -16.53 13.56 -13.69
C CYS A 591 -17.44 12.49 -13.08
N ALA A 592 -16.88 11.31 -12.78
CA ALA A 592 -17.54 10.32 -11.94
C ALA A 592 -17.65 10.85 -10.50
N ALA A 593 -18.76 10.55 -9.81
CA ALA A 593 -18.83 10.77 -8.36
C ALA A 593 -17.87 9.82 -7.61
N GLY A 594 -17.76 8.58 -8.08
CA GLY A 594 -16.66 7.69 -7.74
C GLY A 594 -16.87 6.23 -8.14
N LEU A 595 -15.85 5.42 -7.87
CA LEU A 595 -15.68 4.11 -8.49
C LEU A 595 -15.84 2.97 -7.46
N PRO A 596 -16.47 1.84 -7.85
CA PRO A 596 -17.04 1.57 -9.18
C PRO A 596 -18.51 2.03 -9.35
N HIS A 597 -19.23 2.33 -8.27
CA HIS A 597 -20.69 2.42 -8.27
C HIS A 597 -21.27 3.58 -9.08
N PHE A 598 -20.55 4.71 -9.18
CA PHE A 598 -21.02 5.93 -9.83
C PHE A 598 -20.12 6.30 -11.02
N SER A 599 -19.90 5.32 -11.90
CA SER A 599 -18.93 5.38 -12.98
C SER A 599 -19.55 5.47 -14.38
N THR A 600 -20.78 5.00 -14.59
CA THR A 600 -21.38 4.87 -15.94
C THR A 600 -22.87 5.23 -15.99
N GLY A 601 -23.38 5.42 -17.22
CA GLY A 601 -24.80 5.69 -17.46
C GLY A 601 -25.31 6.94 -16.72
N TYR A 602 -26.57 6.89 -16.32
CA TYR A 602 -27.21 7.95 -15.54
C TYR A 602 -26.61 8.11 -14.13
N MET A 603 -25.84 7.13 -13.64
CA MET A 603 -25.25 7.12 -12.29
C MET A 603 -23.88 7.79 -12.21
N ARG A 604 -23.28 8.22 -13.33
CA ARG A 604 -21.93 8.81 -13.33
C ARG A 604 -21.92 10.26 -12.82
N ASN A 605 -22.76 11.09 -13.44
CA ASN A 605 -22.68 12.53 -13.34
C ASN A 605 -23.71 13.06 -12.34
N TRP A 606 -23.24 13.38 -11.14
CA TRP A 606 -24.03 14.02 -10.09
C TRP A 606 -23.60 15.48 -9.93
N GLY A 607 -24.50 16.44 -10.12
CA GLY A 607 -24.20 17.87 -10.08
C GLY A 607 -23.59 18.29 -8.75
N ARG A 608 -24.13 17.78 -7.63
CA ARG A 608 -23.57 18.00 -6.30
C ARG A 608 -22.12 17.55 -6.21
N ASP A 609 -21.87 16.27 -6.41
CA ASP A 609 -20.53 15.66 -6.30
C ASP A 609 -19.54 16.32 -7.26
N THR A 610 -19.99 16.56 -8.50
CA THR A 610 -19.20 17.23 -9.53
C THR A 610 -18.73 18.59 -9.05
N PHE A 611 -19.63 19.44 -8.55
CA PHE A 611 -19.27 20.80 -8.17
C PHE A 611 -18.58 20.91 -6.81
N ILE A 612 -18.73 19.93 -5.91
CA ILE A 612 -17.87 19.81 -4.73
C ILE A 612 -16.45 19.36 -5.15
N ALA A 613 -16.33 18.47 -6.14
CA ALA A 613 -15.06 17.89 -6.55
C ALA A 613 -14.26 18.74 -7.57
N LEU A 614 -14.93 19.63 -8.32
CA LEU A 614 -14.31 20.29 -9.47
C LEU A 614 -13.14 21.20 -9.08
N ARG A 615 -13.24 21.89 -7.95
CA ARG A 615 -12.18 22.79 -7.50
C ARG A 615 -10.88 22.03 -7.23
N GLY A 616 -10.91 21.03 -6.35
CA GLY A 616 -9.72 20.24 -6.03
C GLY A 616 -9.23 19.41 -7.20
N LEU A 617 -10.12 18.67 -7.88
CA LEU A 617 -9.70 17.71 -8.91
C LEU A 617 -9.49 18.32 -10.30
N PHE A 618 -9.94 19.54 -10.58
CA PHE A 618 -9.73 20.15 -11.90
C PHE A 618 -9.05 21.50 -11.82
N LEU A 619 -9.48 22.41 -10.93
CA LEU A 619 -8.87 23.74 -10.87
C LEU A 619 -7.47 23.68 -10.26
N LEU A 620 -7.33 23.08 -9.07
CA LEU A 620 -6.03 22.98 -8.39
C LEU A 620 -5.04 22.11 -9.15
N THR A 621 -5.49 21.18 -10.00
CA THR A 621 -4.62 20.38 -10.87
C THR A 621 -4.39 21.01 -12.24
N GLY A 622 -4.92 22.20 -12.54
CA GLY A 622 -4.69 22.92 -13.80
C GLY A 622 -5.55 22.48 -15.00
N ARG A 623 -6.56 21.61 -14.80
CA ARG A 623 -7.48 21.10 -15.84
C ARG A 623 -8.62 22.09 -16.13
N TYR A 624 -8.29 23.36 -16.34
CA TYR A 624 -9.28 24.44 -16.48
C TYR A 624 -10.22 24.26 -17.68
N GLN A 625 -9.72 23.78 -18.82
CA GLN A 625 -10.56 23.63 -20.03
C GLN A 625 -11.70 22.63 -19.81
N GLU A 626 -11.40 21.50 -19.19
CA GLU A 626 -12.40 20.48 -18.88
C GLU A 626 -13.38 20.97 -17.82
N ALA A 627 -12.90 21.67 -16.77
CA ALA A 627 -13.76 22.29 -15.78
C ALA A 627 -14.75 23.28 -16.41
N ARG A 628 -14.28 24.12 -17.34
CA ARG A 628 -15.12 25.05 -18.11
C ARG A 628 -16.23 24.32 -18.86
N PHE A 629 -15.92 23.24 -19.57
CA PHE A 629 -16.91 22.47 -20.31
C PHE A 629 -17.94 21.81 -19.41
N ILE A 630 -17.51 21.28 -18.26
CA ILE A 630 -18.43 20.72 -17.25
C ILE A 630 -19.37 21.80 -16.72
N ILE A 631 -18.84 22.97 -16.32
CA ILE A 631 -19.64 24.10 -15.83
C ILE A 631 -20.71 24.52 -16.86
N LEU A 632 -20.31 24.65 -18.13
CA LEU A 632 -21.19 25.08 -19.21
C LEU A 632 -22.22 24.00 -19.59
N GLY A 633 -21.84 22.72 -19.56
CA GLY A 633 -22.73 21.60 -19.83
C GLY A 633 -23.89 21.54 -18.83
N PHE A 634 -23.59 21.64 -17.54
CA PHE A 634 -24.63 21.73 -16.50
C PHE A 634 -25.44 23.03 -16.60
N ALA A 635 -24.82 24.17 -16.93
CA ALA A 635 -25.53 25.43 -17.15
C ALA A 635 -26.61 25.32 -18.25
N GLY A 636 -26.34 24.53 -19.31
CA GLY A 636 -27.30 24.25 -20.38
C GLY A 636 -28.57 23.58 -19.90
N THR A 637 -28.52 22.90 -18.75
CA THR A 637 -29.65 22.20 -18.14
C THR A 637 -30.39 23.02 -17.09
N LEU A 638 -29.93 24.21 -16.69
CA LEU A 638 -30.60 24.99 -15.63
C LEU A 638 -32.12 25.07 -15.87
N ARG A 639 -32.92 24.70 -14.86
CA ARG A 639 -34.39 24.73 -14.91
C ARG A 639 -34.93 24.97 -13.51
N HIS A 640 -36.03 25.72 -13.37
CA HIS A 640 -36.59 26.11 -12.06
C HIS A 640 -35.59 26.93 -11.21
N GLY A 641 -34.60 27.55 -11.86
CA GLY A 641 -33.46 28.16 -11.20
C GLY A 641 -32.48 27.15 -10.57
N LEU A 642 -32.59 25.86 -10.86
CA LEU A 642 -31.79 24.78 -10.27
C LEU A 642 -30.88 24.11 -11.31
N ILE A 643 -29.75 23.61 -10.82
CA ILE A 643 -28.89 22.65 -11.51
C ILE A 643 -29.34 21.25 -11.08
N PRO A 644 -29.44 20.28 -12.00
CA PRO A 644 -29.91 18.94 -11.66
C PRO A 644 -28.93 18.19 -10.77
N ASN A 645 -29.44 17.27 -9.96
CA ASN A 645 -28.59 16.34 -9.22
C ASN A 645 -28.08 15.28 -10.18
N LEU A 646 -28.98 14.51 -10.77
CA LEU A 646 -28.66 13.51 -11.78
C LEU A 646 -28.71 14.16 -13.16
N LEU A 647 -27.62 14.11 -13.91
CA LEU A 647 -27.49 14.80 -15.20
C LEU A 647 -28.10 14.02 -16.38
N ASP A 648 -27.79 12.73 -16.50
CA ASP A 648 -28.17 11.84 -17.63
C ASP A 648 -28.10 12.50 -19.02
N GLY A 649 -26.92 13.05 -19.37
CA GLY A 649 -26.70 13.75 -20.64
C GLY A 649 -27.52 15.04 -20.83
N GLY A 650 -28.26 15.47 -19.81
CA GLY A 650 -29.09 16.67 -19.78
C GLY A 650 -30.55 16.47 -20.14
N TYR A 651 -30.92 15.37 -20.80
CA TYR A 651 -32.27 15.18 -21.35
C TYR A 651 -33.25 14.60 -20.33
N ASN A 652 -32.82 13.63 -19.51
CA ASN A 652 -33.63 13.07 -18.42
C ASN A 652 -33.11 13.50 -17.05
N ALA A 653 -32.53 14.71 -16.98
CA ALA A 653 -31.96 15.25 -15.77
C ALA A 653 -33.04 15.40 -14.66
N ARG A 654 -32.67 15.11 -13.41
CA ARG A 654 -33.58 15.19 -12.25
C ARG A 654 -33.23 16.37 -11.35
N TYR A 655 -34.24 17.18 -11.02
CA TYR A 655 -34.12 18.41 -10.23
C TYR A 655 -34.69 18.23 -8.82
N ASN A 656 -34.22 17.20 -8.12
CA ASN A 656 -34.62 16.88 -6.74
C ASN A 656 -33.68 17.45 -5.67
N CYS A 657 -32.57 18.09 -6.08
CA CYS A 657 -31.63 18.73 -5.19
C CYS A 657 -31.76 20.26 -5.21
N ARG A 658 -31.52 20.88 -4.07
CA ARG A 658 -31.49 22.34 -3.90
C ARG A 658 -30.07 22.89 -3.78
N ASP A 659 -29.10 22.03 -3.51
CA ASP A 659 -27.72 22.39 -3.22
C ASP A 659 -26.81 22.46 -4.46
N ALA A 660 -27.02 21.63 -5.48
CA ALA A 660 -26.16 21.58 -6.66
C ALA A 660 -25.99 22.93 -7.37
N VAL A 661 -27.04 23.78 -7.42
CA VAL A 661 -26.95 25.12 -8.01
C VAL A 661 -26.01 26.05 -7.24
N TRP A 662 -26.01 25.98 -5.91
CA TRP A 662 -25.17 26.82 -5.07
C TRP A 662 -23.72 26.34 -5.10
N TRP A 663 -23.50 25.02 -5.20
CA TRP A 663 -22.18 24.48 -5.50
C TRP A 663 -21.68 24.87 -6.89
N TRP A 664 -22.53 24.82 -7.91
CA TRP A 664 -22.19 25.27 -9.27
C TRP A 664 -21.78 26.76 -9.29
N LEU A 665 -22.54 27.63 -8.60
CA LEU A 665 -22.23 29.06 -8.49
C LEU A 665 -20.93 29.31 -7.72
N TYR A 666 -20.71 28.62 -6.59
CA TYR A 666 -19.46 28.71 -5.83
C TYR A 666 -18.26 28.22 -6.65
N THR A 667 -18.42 27.13 -7.37
CA THR A 667 -17.36 26.59 -8.23
C THR A 667 -17.08 27.46 -9.44
N LEU A 668 -18.10 28.13 -9.99
CA LEU A 668 -17.91 29.18 -11.01
C LEU A 668 -17.13 30.37 -10.44
N GLN A 669 -17.42 30.82 -9.21
CA GLN A 669 -16.62 31.81 -8.51
C GLN A 669 -15.16 31.34 -8.37
N CYS A 670 -14.93 30.10 -7.94
CA CYS A 670 -13.57 29.53 -7.85
C CYS A 670 -12.89 29.50 -9.21
N TYR A 671 -13.58 29.09 -10.28
CA TYR A 671 -13.06 29.09 -11.65
C TYR A 671 -12.63 30.50 -12.07
N VAL A 672 -13.48 31.51 -11.85
CA VAL A 672 -13.17 32.91 -12.21
C VAL A 672 -11.93 33.42 -11.48
N ASN A 673 -11.71 32.97 -10.24
CA ASN A 673 -10.58 33.40 -9.41
C ASN A 673 -9.29 32.62 -9.69
N GLU A 674 -9.37 31.34 -10.03
CA GLU A 674 -8.21 30.43 -10.12
C GLU A 674 -7.76 30.17 -11.57
N ALA A 675 -8.68 30.16 -12.54
CA ALA A 675 -8.34 29.91 -13.93
C ALA A 675 -7.69 31.14 -14.60
N PRO A 676 -6.69 30.94 -15.48
CA PRO A 676 -6.16 32.01 -16.32
C PRO A 676 -7.26 32.65 -17.15
N ASN A 677 -7.41 33.98 -17.05
CA ASN A 677 -8.51 34.73 -17.68
C ASN A 677 -9.91 34.18 -17.33
N GLY A 678 -10.08 33.66 -16.11
CA GLY A 678 -11.30 32.96 -15.69
C GLY A 678 -12.58 33.75 -15.88
N LEU A 679 -12.54 35.09 -15.75
CA LEU A 679 -13.69 35.98 -15.95
C LEU A 679 -14.35 35.84 -17.34
N ALA A 680 -13.58 35.47 -18.36
CA ALA A 680 -14.07 35.33 -19.73
C ALA A 680 -15.18 34.28 -19.87
N ILE A 681 -15.23 33.28 -18.98
CA ILE A 681 -16.27 32.24 -18.99
C ILE A 681 -17.68 32.82 -18.88
N LEU A 682 -17.86 33.98 -18.22
CA LEU A 682 -19.16 34.62 -18.07
C LEU A 682 -19.77 35.02 -19.42
N GLN A 683 -18.94 35.27 -20.43
CA GLN A 683 -19.36 35.62 -21.79
C GLN A 683 -19.57 34.41 -22.70
N ASP A 684 -19.21 33.20 -22.25
CA ASP A 684 -19.42 32.01 -23.05
C ASP A 684 -20.90 31.76 -23.32
N LYS A 685 -21.17 31.30 -24.55
CA LYS A 685 -22.50 30.87 -24.93
C LYS A 685 -22.81 29.51 -24.31
N VAL A 686 -23.86 29.49 -23.52
CA VAL A 686 -24.47 28.28 -22.99
C VAL A 686 -25.60 27.87 -23.92
N ASN A 687 -25.54 26.65 -24.43
CA ASN A 687 -26.65 26.06 -25.17
C ASN A 687 -27.74 25.63 -24.17
N ARG A 688 -28.81 26.42 -24.05
CA ARG A 688 -29.94 26.12 -23.18
C ARG A 688 -30.79 25.02 -23.81
N LEU A 689 -30.75 23.84 -23.18
CA LEU A 689 -31.65 22.75 -23.51
C LEU A 689 -33.08 23.08 -23.11
N PHE A 690 -33.26 23.82 -22.02
CA PHE A 690 -34.56 24.20 -21.47
C PHE A 690 -34.63 25.71 -21.24
N PRO A 691 -34.94 26.52 -22.27
CA PRO A 691 -35.02 27.98 -22.14
C PRO A 691 -36.10 28.48 -21.18
N THR A 692 -37.14 27.69 -20.94
CA THR A 692 -38.12 27.96 -19.89
C THR A 692 -38.41 26.69 -19.09
N ASP A 693 -39.00 26.85 -17.90
CA ASP A 693 -39.31 25.74 -17.02
C ASP A 693 -40.18 24.66 -17.68
N ASP A 694 -41.15 25.09 -18.48
CA ASP A 694 -42.11 24.21 -19.17
C ASP A 694 -41.70 23.86 -20.61
N SER A 695 -40.53 24.34 -21.09
CA SER A 695 -40.11 24.06 -22.47
C SER A 695 -39.65 22.61 -22.62
N GLU A 696 -40.01 22.01 -23.76
CA GLU A 696 -39.34 20.80 -24.25
C GLU A 696 -37.86 21.07 -24.59
N ALA A 697 -37.08 20.00 -24.74
CA ALA A 697 -35.67 20.10 -25.10
C ALA A 697 -35.52 20.83 -26.46
N THR A 698 -34.83 21.95 -26.46
CA THR A 698 -34.50 22.77 -27.63
C THR A 698 -33.04 23.21 -27.55
N SER A 699 -32.62 24.19 -28.37
CA SER A 699 -31.28 24.74 -28.35
C SER A 699 -31.34 26.25 -28.58
N VAL A 700 -31.04 27.00 -27.52
CA VAL A 700 -30.95 28.47 -27.57
C VAL A 700 -29.66 28.90 -26.88
N ASP A 701 -28.80 29.61 -27.59
CA ASP A 701 -27.59 30.17 -27.01
C ASP A 701 -27.89 31.42 -26.19
N GLN A 702 -27.44 31.45 -24.94
CA GLN A 702 -27.40 32.66 -24.12
C GLN A 702 -26.05 32.77 -23.37
N PRO A 703 -25.53 33.97 -23.10
CA PRO A 703 -24.34 34.14 -22.27
C PRO A 703 -24.48 33.49 -20.89
N LEU A 704 -23.39 32.90 -20.37
CA LEU A 704 -23.38 32.29 -19.04
C LEU A 704 -23.81 33.25 -17.94
N TYR A 705 -23.44 34.54 -18.00
CA TYR A 705 -23.85 35.53 -17.00
C TYR A 705 -25.38 35.68 -16.90
N GLU A 706 -26.13 35.48 -18.00
CA GLU A 706 -27.60 35.49 -18.00
C GLU A 706 -28.16 34.23 -17.34
N VAL A 707 -27.53 33.07 -17.54
CA VAL A 707 -27.91 31.81 -16.85
C VAL A 707 -27.69 31.95 -15.34
N VAL A 708 -26.58 32.57 -14.94
CA VAL A 708 -26.29 32.88 -13.53
C VAL A 708 -27.37 33.81 -12.96
N GLN A 709 -27.74 34.86 -13.69
CA GLN A 709 -28.77 35.80 -13.28
C GLN A 709 -30.12 35.10 -13.12
N GLU A 710 -30.49 34.26 -14.09
CA GLU A 710 -31.72 33.46 -14.07
C GLU A 710 -31.77 32.58 -12.81
N ALA A 711 -30.68 31.87 -12.48
CA ALA A 711 -30.61 31.00 -11.32
C ALA A 711 -30.93 31.74 -10.01
N VAL A 712 -30.27 32.88 -9.77
CA VAL A 712 -30.46 33.65 -8.53
C VAL A 712 -31.78 34.41 -8.50
N GLU A 713 -32.26 34.93 -9.64
CA GLU A 713 -33.52 35.66 -9.73
C GLU A 713 -34.74 34.74 -9.58
N ARG A 714 -34.68 33.51 -10.11
CA ARG A 714 -35.72 32.48 -9.87
C ARG A 714 -35.83 32.12 -8.39
N HIS A 715 -34.71 31.94 -7.69
CA HIS A 715 -34.72 31.74 -6.24
C HIS A 715 -35.31 32.93 -5.49
N PHE A 716 -34.97 34.16 -5.90
CA PHE A 716 -35.48 35.38 -5.27
C PHE A 716 -36.99 35.57 -5.50
N GLN A 717 -37.48 35.21 -6.69
CA GLN A 717 -38.91 35.19 -7.02
C GLN A 717 -39.69 34.19 -6.16
N GLY A 718 -39.05 33.09 -5.77
CA GLY A 718 -39.71 31.96 -5.13
C GLY A 718 -40.26 31.01 -6.19
N VAL A 719 -39.89 29.74 -6.07
CA VAL A 719 -40.24 28.70 -7.04
C VAL A 719 -41.08 27.65 -6.32
N VAL A 720 -42.25 27.36 -6.88
CA VAL A 720 -43.12 26.27 -6.46
C VAL A 720 -43.40 25.42 -7.69
N PHE A 721 -42.95 24.17 -7.66
CA PHE A 721 -43.13 23.25 -8.78
C PHE A 721 -43.26 21.81 -8.28
N ARG A 722 -43.88 20.98 -9.09
CA ARG A 722 -43.86 19.52 -8.91
C ARG A 722 -42.81 18.94 -9.85
N GLU A 723 -41.98 18.02 -9.37
CA GLU A 723 -40.97 17.37 -10.22
C GLU A 723 -41.62 16.83 -11.50
N ARG A 724 -41.00 17.13 -12.64
CA ARG A 724 -41.46 16.63 -13.94
C ARG A 724 -41.44 15.09 -13.90
N ASN A 725 -42.48 14.46 -14.43
CA ASN A 725 -42.63 13.00 -14.45
C ASN A 725 -42.77 12.37 -13.04
N ALA A 726 -43.19 13.15 -12.02
CA ALA A 726 -43.41 12.68 -10.65
C ALA A 726 -44.21 11.37 -10.57
N GLY A 727 -43.69 10.43 -9.79
CA GLY A 727 -44.22 9.08 -9.62
C GLY A 727 -43.11 8.03 -9.66
N THR A 728 -43.52 6.76 -9.69
CA THR A 728 -42.61 5.61 -9.59
C THR A 728 -41.63 5.48 -10.76
N ALA A 729 -41.84 6.22 -11.84
CA ALA A 729 -40.93 6.24 -13.00
C ALA A 729 -39.60 6.94 -12.71
N ILE A 730 -39.58 7.94 -11.81
CA ILE A 730 -38.37 8.71 -11.46
C ILE A 730 -37.89 8.46 -10.03
N ASP A 731 -38.76 7.94 -9.16
CA ASP A 731 -38.42 7.57 -7.79
C ASP A 731 -39.33 6.45 -7.28
N ALA A 732 -38.75 5.29 -6.96
CA ALA A 732 -39.50 4.09 -6.57
C ALA A 732 -40.03 4.14 -5.12
N HIS A 733 -39.61 5.12 -4.32
CA HIS A 733 -39.85 5.12 -2.87
C HIS A 733 -40.53 6.38 -2.37
N MET A 734 -40.21 7.54 -2.94
CA MET A 734 -40.72 8.84 -2.53
C MET A 734 -42.26 8.90 -2.56
N VAL A 735 -42.85 9.46 -1.50
CA VAL A 735 -44.30 9.73 -1.45
C VAL A 735 -44.68 10.89 -2.37
N SER A 736 -45.96 10.99 -2.76
CA SER A 736 -46.42 12.00 -3.71
C SER A 736 -46.04 13.44 -3.33
N GLN A 737 -46.09 13.77 -2.04
CA GLN A 737 -45.73 15.08 -1.49
C GLN A 737 -44.23 15.39 -1.57
N GLY A 738 -43.38 14.36 -1.66
CA GLY A 738 -41.93 14.55 -1.79
C GLY A 738 -41.53 15.20 -3.11
N PHE A 739 -42.32 14.98 -4.16
CA PHE A 739 -42.09 15.58 -5.49
C PHE A 739 -42.47 17.07 -5.55
N ASP A 740 -43.18 17.59 -4.55
CA ASP A 740 -43.61 18.99 -4.52
C ASP A 740 -42.52 19.85 -3.87
N ASN A 741 -41.93 20.74 -4.66
CA ASN A 741 -40.81 21.57 -4.25
C ASN A 741 -41.25 23.02 -4.06
N GLN A 742 -40.87 23.60 -2.92
CA GLN A 742 -40.95 25.02 -2.63
C GLN A 742 -39.56 25.51 -2.25
N ILE A 743 -39.06 26.52 -2.96
CA ILE A 743 -37.73 27.09 -2.79
C ILE A 743 -37.85 28.61 -2.86
N GLY A 744 -37.10 29.33 -2.04
CA GLY A 744 -37.13 30.79 -2.10
C GLY A 744 -36.09 31.47 -1.24
N VAL A 745 -36.22 32.79 -1.13
CA VAL A 745 -35.41 33.65 -0.26
C VAL A 745 -36.30 34.28 0.81
N HIS A 746 -35.93 34.08 2.07
CA HIS A 746 -36.70 34.61 3.19
C HIS A 746 -36.59 36.15 3.22
N PRO A 747 -37.72 36.89 3.26
CA PRO A 747 -37.74 38.34 3.01
C PRO A 747 -37.04 39.19 4.08
N VAL A 748 -36.91 38.67 5.29
CA VAL A 748 -36.27 39.39 6.40
C VAL A 748 -34.79 39.05 6.46
N THR A 749 -34.50 37.76 6.61
CA THR A 749 -33.14 37.24 6.84
C THR A 749 -32.29 37.16 5.58
N GLY A 750 -32.90 37.10 4.39
CA GLY A 750 -32.21 36.86 3.14
C GLY A 750 -31.73 35.41 2.96
N PHE A 751 -32.05 34.51 3.88
CA PHE A 751 -31.64 33.10 3.75
C PHE A 751 -32.38 32.41 2.62
N VAL A 752 -31.63 31.61 1.86
CA VAL A 752 -32.23 30.64 0.95
C VAL A 752 -32.89 29.55 1.78
N PHE A 753 -34.13 29.20 1.44
CA PHE A 753 -34.87 28.12 2.09
C PHE A 753 -35.51 27.22 1.04
N GLY A 754 -35.83 25.99 1.41
CA GLY A 754 -36.72 25.17 0.61
C GLY A 754 -36.84 23.72 1.06
N GLY A 755 -37.57 22.95 0.27
CA GLY A 755 -37.87 21.55 0.57
C GLY A 755 -39.07 21.38 1.50
N ASN A 756 -39.29 20.14 1.93
CA ASN A 756 -40.32 19.78 2.92
C ASN A 756 -39.90 18.49 3.64
N GLN A 757 -40.63 18.08 4.69
CA GLN A 757 -40.33 16.86 5.47
C GLN A 757 -40.31 15.54 4.67
N TRP A 758 -40.82 15.52 3.45
CA TRP A 758 -40.94 14.34 2.58
C TRP A 758 -39.89 14.30 1.47
N ASN A 759 -38.94 15.24 1.42
CA ASN A 759 -37.91 15.28 0.39
C ASN A 759 -36.48 15.42 0.92
N CYS A 760 -35.53 15.23 0.00
CA CYS A 760 -34.10 15.07 0.27
C CYS A 760 -33.27 16.09 -0.54
N GLY A 761 -33.54 17.38 -0.35
CA GLY A 761 -32.97 18.43 -1.20
C GLY A 761 -31.49 18.78 -0.95
N THR A 762 -30.79 18.13 -0.03
CA THR A 762 -29.38 18.39 0.33
C THR A 762 -28.56 17.11 0.23
N TRP A 763 -27.24 17.17 0.29
CA TRP A 763 -26.36 15.99 0.22
C TRP A 763 -26.65 14.86 1.21
N MET A 764 -27.31 15.16 2.33
CA MET A 764 -27.82 14.14 3.23
C MET A 764 -29.16 13.59 2.74
N ASP A 765 -29.15 12.87 1.60
CA ASP A 765 -30.33 12.62 0.76
C ASP A 765 -30.95 11.21 0.82
N LYS A 766 -30.63 10.41 1.84
CA LYS A 766 -31.19 9.06 1.98
C LYS A 766 -32.73 9.08 2.11
N MET A 767 -33.41 8.64 1.05
CA MET A 767 -34.84 8.31 1.04
C MET A 767 -35.04 6.88 1.57
N GLY A 768 -35.80 6.73 2.65
CA GLY A 768 -36.11 5.42 3.22
C GLY A 768 -36.88 4.54 2.23
N SER A 769 -36.55 3.26 2.20
CA SER A 769 -37.12 2.30 1.23
C SER A 769 -37.66 1.01 1.86
N SER A 770 -37.52 0.81 3.18
CA SER A 770 -38.00 -0.41 3.84
C SER A 770 -39.49 -0.32 4.13
N GLU A 771 -40.27 -1.21 3.52
CA GLU A 771 -41.68 -1.41 3.88
C GLU A 771 -41.79 -2.09 5.24
N ARG A 772 -40.92 -3.07 5.51
CA ARG A 772 -40.88 -3.86 6.74
C ARG A 772 -40.67 -3.00 7.98
N ALA A 773 -39.72 -2.06 7.92
CA ALA A 773 -39.45 -1.13 9.01
C ALA A 773 -40.34 0.12 8.98
N GLY A 774 -41.26 0.25 8.00
CA GLY A 774 -42.17 1.39 7.88
C GLY A 774 -41.50 2.72 7.50
N THR A 775 -40.32 2.67 6.88
CA THR A 775 -39.54 3.86 6.49
C THR A 775 -39.69 4.25 5.02
N LYS A 776 -40.34 3.42 4.19
CA LYS A 776 -40.52 3.68 2.76
C LYS A 776 -41.15 5.05 2.51
N GLY A 777 -40.46 5.86 1.70
CA GLY A 777 -40.88 7.21 1.31
C GLY A 777 -40.69 8.28 2.38
N ARG A 778 -39.99 7.96 3.49
CA ARG A 778 -39.62 8.92 4.53
C ARG A 778 -38.12 9.24 4.40
N PRO A 779 -37.74 10.51 4.24
CA PRO A 779 -36.34 10.92 4.35
C PRO A 779 -35.74 10.56 5.71
N ALA A 780 -34.49 10.11 5.73
CA ALA A 780 -33.76 9.86 6.97
C ALA A 780 -33.26 11.14 7.67
N SER A 781 -33.01 12.17 6.87
CA SER A 781 -32.48 13.46 7.31
C SER A 781 -33.07 14.56 6.42
N PRO A 782 -34.39 14.83 6.51
CA PRO A 782 -34.97 15.96 5.79
C PRO A 782 -34.35 17.25 6.35
N ARG A 783 -33.65 17.98 5.48
CA ARG A 783 -32.99 19.25 5.81
C ARG A 783 -33.67 20.42 5.10
N ASP A 784 -34.98 20.47 5.27
CA ASP A 784 -35.81 21.55 4.74
C ASP A 784 -35.67 22.85 5.53
N GLY A 785 -36.22 23.94 5.02
CA GLY A 785 -35.90 25.27 5.51
C GLY A 785 -34.53 25.74 5.02
N SER A 786 -33.79 26.45 5.87
CA SER A 786 -32.49 27.05 5.53
C SER A 786 -31.33 26.20 6.07
N ALA A 787 -30.86 25.23 5.28
CA ALA A 787 -29.67 24.45 5.58
C ALA A 787 -28.41 25.35 5.63
N VAL A 788 -27.54 25.13 6.62
CA VAL A 788 -26.41 26.02 6.94
C VAL A 788 -25.46 26.24 5.76
N GLU A 789 -25.14 25.19 5.00
CA GLU A 789 -24.24 25.28 3.86
C GLU A 789 -24.86 26.07 2.70
N LEU A 790 -26.19 26.02 2.53
CA LEU A 790 -26.87 26.80 1.49
C LEU A 790 -26.88 28.28 1.81
N VAL A 791 -27.00 28.63 3.10
CA VAL A 791 -26.88 30.02 3.54
C VAL A 791 -25.44 30.52 3.32
N GLY A 792 -24.44 29.69 3.62
CA GLY A 792 -23.03 30.00 3.35
C GLY A 792 -22.72 30.18 1.86
N LEU A 793 -23.12 29.22 1.02
CA LEU A 793 -22.88 29.25 -0.43
C LEU A 793 -23.63 30.40 -1.11
N SER A 794 -24.87 30.69 -0.68
CA SER A 794 -25.61 31.84 -1.18
C SER A 794 -24.97 33.16 -0.75
N LYS A 795 -24.48 33.28 0.49
CA LYS A 795 -23.68 34.42 0.95
C LYS A 795 -22.45 34.64 0.07
N ALA A 796 -21.67 33.59 -0.18
CA ALA A 796 -20.47 33.65 -1.01
C ALA A 796 -20.81 34.11 -2.44
N THR A 797 -21.91 33.60 -3.00
CA THR A 797 -22.42 33.95 -4.33
C THR A 797 -22.84 35.42 -4.41
N VAL A 798 -23.71 35.89 -3.50
CA VAL A 798 -24.21 37.27 -3.57
C VAL A 798 -23.12 38.30 -3.30
N ARG A 799 -22.16 37.98 -2.42
CA ARG A 799 -20.93 38.77 -2.23
C ARG A 799 -20.16 38.87 -3.54
N TRP A 800 -19.92 37.74 -4.20
CA TRP A 800 -19.19 37.69 -5.46
C TRP A 800 -19.87 38.48 -6.59
N LEU A 801 -21.18 38.34 -6.75
CA LEU A 801 -21.94 39.09 -7.75
C LEU A 801 -21.96 40.59 -7.44
N ALA A 802 -22.06 40.99 -6.17
CA ALA A 802 -21.93 42.39 -5.77
C ALA A 802 -20.55 42.96 -6.13
N GLU A 803 -19.48 42.21 -5.88
CA GLU A 803 -18.11 42.60 -6.23
C GLU A 803 -17.90 42.72 -7.74
N LEU A 804 -18.39 41.78 -8.54
CA LEU A 804 -18.30 41.83 -10.00
C LEU A 804 -19.12 42.99 -10.57
N ASN A 805 -20.34 43.20 -10.09
CA ASN A 805 -21.15 44.32 -10.53
C ASN A 805 -20.48 45.67 -10.21
N LYS A 806 -19.92 45.81 -9.01
CA LYS A 806 -19.17 47.01 -8.60
C LYS A 806 -17.96 47.30 -9.49
N LYS A 807 -17.32 46.25 -10.03
CA LYS A 807 -16.20 46.37 -10.99
C LYS A 807 -16.65 46.63 -12.44
N GLY A 808 -17.95 46.47 -12.74
CA GLY A 808 -18.49 46.55 -14.10
C GLY A 808 -18.40 45.24 -14.89
N ASP A 809 -18.00 44.15 -14.24
CA ASP A 809 -17.79 42.83 -14.85
C ASP A 809 -19.07 41.97 -14.88
N TYR A 810 -20.12 42.39 -14.18
CA TYR A 810 -21.43 41.75 -14.18
C TYR A 810 -22.55 42.78 -14.40
N PRO A 811 -23.44 42.59 -15.40
CA PRO A 811 -24.33 43.64 -15.86
C PRO A 811 -25.52 43.92 -14.92
N TYR A 812 -25.85 43.01 -14.00
CA TYR A 812 -27.00 43.15 -13.11
C TYR A 812 -26.59 43.65 -11.73
N ALA A 813 -27.28 44.68 -11.23
CA ALA A 813 -27.05 45.24 -9.89
C ALA A 813 -27.72 44.44 -8.76
N GLY A 814 -28.62 43.50 -9.09
CA GLY A 814 -29.40 42.75 -8.11
C GLY A 814 -30.48 41.89 -8.73
N VAL A 815 -31.48 41.55 -7.92
CA VAL A 815 -32.60 40.67 -8.25
C VAL A 815 -33.94 41.34 -7.98
N SER A 816 -34.97 40.93 -8.72
CA SER A 816 -36.34 41.40 -8.52
C SER A 816 -37.32 40.25 -8.37
N ARG A 817 -38.40 40.48 -7.61
CA ARG A 817 -39.55 39.59 -7.57
C ARG A 817 -40.84 40.38 -7.71
N THR A 818 -41.83 39.76 -8.34
CA THR A 818 -43.20 40.26 -8.43
C THR A 818 -44.07 39.48 -7.45
N CYS A 819 -44.65 40.17 -6.49
CA CYS A 819 -45.60 39.64 -5.51
C CYS A 819 -46.95 39.32 -6.18
N GLN A 820 -47.78 38.53 -5.50
CA GLN A 820 -49.11 38.15 -6.02
C GLN A 820 -50.06 39.34 -6.23
N ASP A 821 -49.88 40.41 -5.47
CA ASP A 821 -50.63 41.66 -5.61
C ASP A 821 -50.09 42.59 -6.72
N GLY A 822 -49.09 42.12 -7.48
CA GLY A 822 -48.44 42.87 -8.55
C GLY A 822 -47.35 43.84 -8.09
N THR A 823 -47.10 43.97 -6.78
CA THR A 823 -45.99 44.80 -6.29
C THR A 823 -44.65 44.17 -6.64
N ARG A 824 -43.70 45.00 -7.09
CA ARG A 824 -42.34 44.57 -7.40
C ARG A 824 -41.41 44.93 -6.25
N VAL A 825 -40.69 43.93 -5.74
CA VAL A 825 -39.65 44.10 -4.72
C VAL A 825 -38.31 43.78 -5.37
N SER A 826 -37.34 44.68 -5.23
CA SER A 826 -35.99 44.51 -5.77
C SER A 826 -34.96 44.71 -4.68
N TRP A 827 -33.94 43.86 -4.65
CA TRP A 827 -32.76 44.02 -3.80
C TRP A 827 -31.52 44.08 -4.68
N THR A 828 -30.63 45.02 -4.39
CA THR A 828 -29.26 44.95 -4.87
C THR A 828 -28.54 43.73 -4.28
N TYR A 829 -27.50 43.23 -4.95
CA TYR A 829 -26.69 42.14 -4.39
C TYR A 829 -26.04 42.53 -3.05
N GLU A 830 -25.67 43.80 -2.86
CA GLU A 830 -25.14 44.32 -1.60
C GLU A 830 -26.20 44.30 -0.48
N GLU A 831 -27.45 44.68 -0.76
CA GLU A 831 -28.55 44.60 0.22
C GLU A 831 -28.84 43.15 0.62
N TRP A 832 -28.84 42.22 -0.34
CA TRP A 832 -29.03 40.80 -0.03
C TRP A 832 -27.87 40.25 0.81
N ASN A 833 -26.63 40.57 0.41
CA ASN A 833 -25.40 40.25 1.15
C ASN A 833 -25.48 40.73 2.61
N ALA A 834 -25.88 41.99 2.82
CA ALA A 834 -26.01 42.60 4.14
C ALA A 834 -27.12 41.97 4.99
N LYS A 835 -28.25 41.57 4.40
CA LYS A 835 -29.34 40.88 5.10
C LYS A 835 -28.90 39.54 5.67
N ILE A 836 -28.22 38.72 4.86
CA ILE A 836 -27.68 37.44 5.32
C ILE A 836 -26.66 37.69 6.44
N GLN A 837 -25.75 38.64 6.24
CA GLN A 837 -24.72 39.00 7.21
C GLN A 837 -25.29 39.37 8.58
N ALA A 838 -26.32 40.22 8.61
CA ALA A 838 -26.94 40.67 9.86
C ALA A 838 -27.76 39.57 10.55
N SER A 839 -28.21 38.55 9.80
CA SER A 839 -29.14 37.55 10.29
C SER A 839 -28.47 36.23 10.67
N PHE A 840 -27.34 35.87 10.07
CA PHE A 840 -26.76 34.53 10.24
C PHE A 840 -26.48 34.18 11.70
N GLU A 841 -25.66 34.96 12.38
CA GLU A 841 -25.19 34.62 13.72
C GLU A 841 -26.33 34.58 14.76
N PRO A 842 -27.26 35.55 14.82
CA PRO A 842 -28.41 35.48 15.73
C PRO A 842 -29.31 34.24 15.58
N HIS A 843 -29.40 33.67 14.38
CA HIS A 843 -30.33 32.57 14.09
C HIS A 843 -29.66 31.19 14.08
N PHE A 844 -28.35 31.11 13.85
CA PHE A 844 -27.62 29.83 13.79
C PHE A 844 -26.77 29.55 15.03
N TRP A 845 -26.29 30.56 15.75
CA TRP A 845 -25.39 30.34 16.89
C TRP A 845 -26.15 30.01 18.18
N ILE A 846 -25.82 28.86 18.78
CA ILE A 846 -26.27 28.50 20.13
C ILE A 846 -25.09 28.68 21.10
N PRO A 847 -25.10 29.74 21.95
CA PRO A 847 -23.95 30.08 22.78
C PRO A 847 -23.67 29.02 23.83
N LEU A 848 -22.38 28.76 24.11
CA LEU A 848 -21.93 27.79 25.11
C LEU A 848 -22.51 28.05 26.51
N ALA A 849 -22.62 29.31 26.91
CA ALA A 849 -23.22 29.75 28.17
C ALA A 849 -23.99 31.07 27.97
N GLY A 850 -24.89 31.40 28.92
CA GLY A 850 -25.70 32.62 28.88
C GLY A 850 -27.11 32.43 28.27
N PRO A 851 -27.88 33.52 28.08
CA PRO A 851 -29.20 33.46 27.45
C PRO A 851 -29.08 33.14 25.95
N LEU A 852 -30.13 32.54 25.38
CA LEU A 852 -30.26 32.38 23.93
C LEU A 852 -30.71 33.71 23.30
N ALA A 853 -30.46 33.85 21.99
CA ALA A 853 -30.89 35.01 21.23
C ALA A 853 -32.42 35.17 21.27
N PRO A 854 -32.97 36.39 21.26
CA PRO A 854 -34.43 36.61 21.16
C PRO A 854 -35.09 35.93 19.95
N GLU A 855 -34.32 35.71 18.90
CA GLU A 855 -34.70 35.02 17.66
C GLU A 855 -34.83 33.49 17.83
N GLU A 856 -34.35 32.94 18.96
CA GLU A 856 -34.43 31.53 19.27
C GLU A 856 -35.85 31.14 19.72
N THR A 857 -36.53 30.34 18.90
CA THR A 857 -37.96 30.02 19.06
C THR A 857 -38.23 28.70 19.78
N ARG A 858 -37.25 27.79 19.85
CA ARG A 858 -37.37 26.44 20.43
C ARG A 858 -36.19 26.11 21.37
N PRO A 859 -36.00 26.90 22.44
CA PRO A 859 -34.96 26.63 23.45
C PRO A 859 -35.08 25.24 24.08
N ASP A 860 -36.29 24.67 24.09
CA ASP A 860 -36.61 23.36 24.65
C ASP A 860 -36.02 22.19 23.84
N LEU A 861 -35.63 22.41 22.57
CA LEU A 861 -35.07 21.39 21.68
C LEU A 861 -33.54 21.43 21.55
N VAL A 862 -32.87 22.34 22.27
CA VAL A 862 -31.42 22.47 22.22
C VAL A 862 -30.76 21.26 22.88
N ASN A 863 -30.20 20.36 22.07
CA ASN A 863 -29.46 19.19 22.55
C ASN A 863 -28.05 19.56 23.05
N ARG A 864 -27.30 20.33 22.26
CA ARG A 864 -25.95 20.82 22.60
C ARG A 864 -25.85 22.34 22.47
N ARG A 865 -24.93 22.91 23.25
CA ARG A 865 -24.56 24.33 23.22
C ARG A 865 -23.13 24.50 22.73
N GLY A 866 -22.79 25.71 22.27
CA GLY A 866 -21.51 25.97 21.61
C GLY A 866 -21.49 25.46 20.17
N ILE A 867 -22.64 25.42 19.51
CA ILE A 867 -22.83 24.89 18.15
C ILE A 867 -23.36 25.96 17.21
N TYR A 868 -23.09 25.79 15.92
CA TYR A 868 -23.93 26.35 14.87
C TYR A 868 -24.97 25.31 14.48
N LYS A 869 -26.24 25.71 14.47
CA LYS A 869 -27.38 24.90 14.03
C LYS A 869 -27.15 24.32 12.64
N ASP A 870 -27.67 23.12 12.37
CA ASP A 870 -27.52 22.48 11.07
C ASP A 870 -28.47 23.07 10.01
N SER A 871 -29.64 23.52 10.46
CA SER A 871 -30.63 24.24 9.66
C SER A 871 -31.33 25.31 10.49
N TYR A 872 -32.05 26.19 9.81
CA TYR A 872 -32.97 27.13 10.43
C TYR A 872 -34.35 27.02 9.79
N GLY A 873 -35.37 26.78 10.62
CA GLY A 873 -36.77 26.72 10.18
C GLY A 873 -37.14 25.41 9.48
N ALA A 874 -36.51 24.29 9.84
CA ALA A 874 -36.94 22.98 9.39
C ALA A 874 -38.38 22.68 9.84
N SER A 875 -39.14 21.94 9.01
CA SER A 875 -40.53 21.57 9.35
C SER A 875 -40.61 20.68 10.58
N GLN A 876 -39.54 19.93 10.87
CA GLN A 876 -39.35 19.16 12.10
C GLN A 876 -38.30 19.88 12.97
N PRO A 877 -38.72 20.69 13.96
CA PRO A 877 -37.83 21.71 14.56
C PRO A 877 -36.63 21.18 15.34
N TRP A 878 -36.51 19.87 15.62
CA TRP A 878 -35.33 19.32 16.30
C TRP A 878 -34.14 19.12 15.34
N PHE A 879 -34.37 18.97 14.03
CA PHE A 879 -33.29 18.84 13.04
C PHE A 879 -32.37 20.07 13.02
N ASP A 880 -32.96 21.24 13.22
CA ASP A 880 -32.26 22.51 13.40
C ASP A 880 -31.13 22.44 14.45
N TYR A 881 -31.33 21.72 15.57
CA TYR A 881 -30.41 21.72 16.71
C TYR A 881 -29.42 20.55 16.74
N GLN A 882 -29.36 19.74 15.67
CA GLN A 882 -28.41 18.63 15.60
C GLN A 882 -26.99 19.15 15.34
N LEU A 883 -26.03 18.66 16.14
CA LEU A 883 -24.61 18.88 15.83
C LEU A 883 -24.22 17.97 14.67
N ARG A 884 -23.95 18.57 13.51
CA ARG A 884 -23.54 17.90 12.26
C ARG A 884 -22.31 18.55 11.65
N CYS A 885 -21.70 17.86 10.69
CA CYS A 885 -20.48 18.28 9.99
C CYS A 885 -20.70 19.30 8.85
N ASN A 886 -21.87 19.95 8.76
CA ASN A 886 -22.23 20.81 7.62
C ASN A 886 -21.80 22.28 7.78
N TYR A 887 -21.88 22.84 8.98
CA TYR A 887 -21.55 24.26 9.23
C TYR A 887 -20.10 24.65 8.85
N PRO A 888 -19.08 23.76 8.90
CA PRO A 888 -17.74 24.10 8.41
C PRO A 888 -17.70 24.46 6.92
N ILE A 889 -18.66 23.97 6.12
CA ILE A 889 -18.79 24.38 4.72
C ILE A 889 -19.06 25.89 4.64
N ALA A 890 -20.03 26.38 5.41
CA ALA A 890 -20.35 27.80 5.48
C ALA A 890 -19.17 28.64 6.01
N MET A 891 -18.42 28.12 7.00
CA MET A 891 -17.20 28.76 7.51
C MET A 891 -16.16 28.97 6.41
N VAL A 892 -15.96 27.97 5.54
CA VAL A 892 -14.97 28.03 4.46
C VAL A 892 -15.38 29.01 3.36
N VAL A 893 -16.63 28.94 2.90
CA VAL A 893 -17.07 29.73 1.73
C VAL A 893 -17.40 31.18 2.10
N ALA A 894 -17.84 31.42 3.33
CA ALA A 894 -18.27 32.72 3.84
C ALA A 894 -17.83 32.94 5.31
N PRO A 895 -16.53 32.99 5.60
CA PRO A 895 -16.00 33.15 6.96
C PRO A 895 -16.51 34.40 7.68
N GLU A 896 -16.86 35.45 6.93
CA GLU A 896 -17.35 36.71 7.48
C GLU A 896 -18.67 36.57 8.25
N LEU A 897 -19.40 35.46 8.07
CA LEU A 897 -20.63 35.19 8.80
C LEU A 897 -20.41 34.82 10.28
N PHE A 898 -19.16 34.52 10.66
CA PHE A 898 -18.86 33.90 11.94
C PHE A 898 -18.01 34.82 12.83
N THR A 899 -18.46 35.01 14.06
CA THR A 899 -17.61 35.57 15.11
C THR A 899 -16.47 34.59 15.43
N PRO A 900 -15.18 34.99 15.33
CA PRO A 900 -14.06 34.06 15.44
C PRO A 900 -14.03 33.21 16.71
N ALA A 901 -14.40 33.79 17.86
CA ALA A 901 -14.45 33.05 19.13
C ALA A 901 -15.53 31.96 19.14
N ASN A 902 -16.69 32.22 18.56
CA ASN A 902 -17.77 31.25 18.43
C ASN A 902 -17.39 30.14 17.45
N ALA A 903 -16.77 30.51 16.32
CA ALA A 903 -16.25 29.56 15.33
C ALA A 903 -15.24 28.58 15.94
N LEU A 904 -14.24 29.10 16.66
CA LEU A 904 -13.24 28.27 17.35
C LEU A 904 -13.87 27.35 18.40
N THR A 905 -14.89 27.84 19.14
CA THR A 905 -15.64 27.03 20.10
C THR A 905 -16.36 25.86 19.43
N ALA A 906 -17.06 26.12 18.32
CA ALA A 906 -17.74 25.08 17.56
C ALA A 906 -16.77 24.06 16.95
N LEU A 907 -15.66 24.52 16.35
CA LEU A 907 -14.64 23.65 15.77
C LEU A 907 -13.98 22.73 16.80
N ALA A 908 -13.71 23.24 18.01
CA ALA A 908 -13.19 22.43 19.12
C ALA A 908 -14.20 21.37 19.58
N LEU A 909 -15.50 21.70 19.63
CA LEU A 909 -16.53 20.72 19.97
C LEU A 909 -16.67 19.63 18.88
N THR A 910 -16.57 20.02 17.61
CA THR A 910 -16.56 19.09 16.47
C THR A 910 -15.33 18.17 16.51
N GLU A 911 -14.16 18.68 16.88
CA GLU A 911 -12.96 17.86 17.11
C GLU A 911 -13.20 16.79 18.18
N ALA A 912 -13.79 17.19 19.30
CA ALA A 912 -14.03 16.31 20.43
C ALA A 912 -15.16 15.29 20.20
N THR A 913 -16.09 15.57 19.27
CA THR A 913 -17.36 14.83 19.18
C THR A 913 -17.56 14.15 17.83
N LEU A 914 -17.33 14.86 16.72
CA LEU A 914 -17.63 14.36 15.37
C LEU A 914 -16.39 13.82 14.65
N LEU A 915 -15.22 14.42 14.86
CA LEU A 915 -14.00 13.96 14.21
C LEU A 915 -13.68 12.53 14.67
N SER A 916 -13.51 11.62 13.71
CA SER A 916 -13.24 10.23 14.02
C SER A 916 -11.76 10.02 14.38
N PRO A 917 -11.41 9.03 15.22
CA PRO A 917 -10.05 8.50 15.23
C PRO A 917 -9.67 7.81 13.89
N GLY A 918 -10.66 7.46 13.06
CA GLY A 918 -10.51 7.02 11.68
C GLY A 918 -10.26 8.18 10.70
N MET A 919 -10.60 7.99 9.43
CA MET A 919 -10.37 9.00 8.38
C MET A 919 -11.50 10.04 8.29
N GLY A 920 -12.76 9.63 8.49
CA GLY A 920 -13.93 10.47 8.26
C GLY A 920 -14.36 11.35 9.44
N ILE A 921 -15.43 12.11 9.22
CA ILE A 921 -16.15 12.88 10.24
C ILE A 921 -17.58 12.37 10.35
N ARG A 922 -18.05 12.14 11.58
CA ARG A 922 -19.40 11.63 11.84
C ARG A 922 -20.43 12.63 11.33
N THR A 923 -21.41 12.12 10.59
CA THR A 923 -22.50 12.91 10.02
C THR A 923 -23.51 13.42 11.06
N LEU A 924 -23.54 12.77 12.22
CA LEU A 924 -24.36 13.14 13.36
C LEU A 924 -23.61 12.88 14.66
N ASP A 925 -23.87 13.72 15.65
CA ASP A 925 -23.37 13.57 17.01
C ASP A 925 -23.73 12.21 17.65
N PRO A 926 -22.75 11.44 18.18
CA PRO A 926 -23.00 10.20 18.92
C PRO A 926 -23.92 10.32 20.15
N GLY A 927 -24.09 11.54 20.68
CA GLY A 927 -25.02 11.83 21.77
C GLY A 927 -26.48 11.96 21.32
N ASP A 928 -26.75 12.03 20.01
CA ASP A 928 -28.11 12.09 19.47
C ASP A 928 -28.76 10.70 19.46
N TRP A 929 -30.05 10.63 19.79
CA TRP A 929 -30.81 9.37 19.86
C TRP A 929 -30.90 8.65 18.50
N SER A 930 -30.78 9.40 17.40
CA SER A 930 -30.84 8.88 16.03
C SER A 930 -29.48 8.41 15.49
N TYR A 931 -28.40 8.53 16.27
CA TYR A 931 -27.06 8.10 15.84
C TYR A 931 -26.93 6.59 15.64
N ARG A 932 -26.47 6.18 14.45
CA ARG A 932 -26.15 4.80 14.06
C ARG A 932 -24.95 4.80 13.12
N GLY A 933 -23.75 4.52 13.65
CA GLY A 933 -22.48 4.69 12.94
C GLY A 933 -22.14 3.67 11.84
N ASP A 934 -22.84 2.53 11.78
CA ASP A 934 -22.52 1.45 10.82
C ASP A 934 -23.57 1.35 9.71
N TYR A 935 -23.21 1.78 8.51
CA TYR A 935 -24.05 1.67 7.32
C TYR A 935 -24.03 0.26 6.72
N CYS A 936 -25.22 -0.28 6.48
CA CYS A 936 -25.43 -1.51 5.73
C CYS A 936 -26.70 -1.35 4.89
N ASN A 937 -26.53 -1.18 3.57
CA ASN A 937 -27.66 -0.96 2.67
C ASN A 937 -28.55 -2.22 2.52
N ASP A 938 -28.00 -3.41 2.73
CA ASP A 938 -28.71 -4.69 2.61
C ASP A 938 -29.45 -5.10 3.90
N ASN A 939 -29.44 -4.25 4.93
CA ASN A 939 -30.11 -4.54 6.19
C ASN A 939 -31.64 -4.51 6.01
N ASP A 940 -32.28 -5.68 5.94
CA ASP A 940 -33.76 -5.83 5.86
C ASP A 940 -34.38 -6.21 7.23
N SER A 941 -33.92 -5.56 8.31
CA SER A 941 -34.53 -5.71 9.64
C SER A 941 -35.79 -4.85 9.80
N ASP A 942 -36.45 -5.02 10.95
CA ASP A 942 -37.57 -4.18 11.41
C ASP A 942 -37.10 -2.90 12.14
N ASP A 943 -35.79 -2.67 12.28
CA ASP A 943 -35.25 -1.46 12.89
C ASP A 943 -35.31 -0.28 11.91
N PRO A 944 -36.21 0.71 12.12
CA PRO A 944 -36.38 1.83 11.21
C PRO A 944 -35.16 2.75 11.16
N THR A 945 -34.21 2.63 12.10
CA THR A 945 -33.03 3.49 12.13
C THR A 945 -31.91 3.02 11.20
N VAL A 946 -31.92 1.77 10.75
CA VAL A 946 -30.85 1.18 9.92
C VAL A 946 -31.35 0.42 8.69
N ALA A 947 -32.63 0.04 8.65
CA ALA A 947 -33.17 -0.76 7.55
C ALA A 947 -32.98 -0.07 6.20
N HIS A 948 -32.52 -0.84 5.21
CA HIS A 948 -32.11 -0.39 3.88
C HIS A 948 -31.15 0.80 3.89
N GLY A 949 -30.29 0.86 4.91
CA GLY A 949 -29.31 1.92 5.08
C GLY A 949 -29.89 3.28 5.46
N PHE A 950 -31.03 3.32 6.16
CA PHE A 950 -31.66 4.57 6.63
C PHE A 950 -30.68 5.47 7.40
N ASN A 951 -29.65 4.91 8.02
CA ASN A 951 -28.62 5.64 8.75
C ASN A 951 -27.50 6.25 7.89
N TYR A 952 -27.56 6.25 6.55
CA TYR A 952 -26.47 6.69 5.67
C TYR A 952 -25.81 8.03 6.06
N HIS A 953 -26.62 8.98 6.56
CA HIS A 953 -26.17 10.29 7.06
C HIS A 953 -26.51 10.53 8.54
N ASN A 954 -26.76 9.50 9.32
CA ASN A 954 -27.09 9.60 10.74
C ASN A 954 -26.05 8.88 11.59
N GLY A 955 -24.77 9.02 11.26
CA GLY A 955 -23.68 8.47 12.07
C GLY A 955 -22.43 8.03 11.31
N PRO A 956 -22.53 7.44 10.10
CA PRO A 956 -21.35 7.06 9.33
C PRO A 956 -20.40 8.22 9.12
N GLU A 957 -19.14 7.89 8.92
CA GLU A 957 -18.02 8.82 8.93
C GLU A 957 -17.64 9.16 7.49
N TRP A 958 -18.00 10.36 7.07
CA TRP A 958 -17.81 10.80 5.68
C TRP A 958 -16.47 11.51 5.51
N LEU A 959 -15.82 11.35 4.35
CA LEU A 959 -14.48 11.91 4.16
C LEU A 959 -14.51 13.33 3.59
N TRP A 960 -15.39 13.66 2.65
CA TRP A 960 -15.38 15.00 2.05
C TRP A 960 -15.63 16.16 3.05
N PRO A 961 -16.48 16.04 4.11
CA PRO A 961 -16.67 17.13 5.06
C PRO A 961 -15.45 17.32 5.98
N VAL A 962 -14.56 16.32 6.07
CA VAL A 962 -13.26 16.47 6.75
C VAL A 962 -12.48 17.60 6.11
N GLY A 963 -12.44 17.68 4.77
CA GLY A 963 -11.75 18.73 4.07
C GLY A 963 -12.24 20.12 4.49
N PHE A 964 -13.56 20.34 4.49
CA PHE A 964 -14.13 21.61 4.95
C PHE A 964 -13.88 21.90 6.43
N TYR A 965 -13.94 20.89 7.30
CA TYR A 965 -13.59 21.05 8.71
C TYR A 965 -12.14 21.49 8.92
N LEU A 966 -11.18 20.83 8.27
CA LEU A 966 -9.75 21.17 8.40
C LEU A 966 -9.44 22.53 7.77
N ARG A 967 -10.06 22.87 6.64
CA ARG A 967 -9.96 24.21 6.03
C ARG A 967 -10.51 25.29 6.95
N ALA A 968 -11.65 25.07 7.59
CA ALA A 968 -12.19 25.99 8.59
C ALA A 968 -11.23 26.19 9.78
N ARG A 969 -10.58 25.12 10.27
CA ARG A 969 -9.52 25.26 11.30
C ARG A 969 -8.36 26.14 10.84
N LEU A 970 -7.87 25.95 9.62
CA LEU A 970 -6.81 26.78 9.05
C LEU A 970 -7.22 28.25 8.90
N GLN A 971 -8.49 28.50 8.59
CA GLN A 971 -9.01 29.83 8.36
C GLN A 971 -9.21 30.65 9.66
N PHE A 972 -9.64 29.99 10.74
CA PHE A 972 -9.89 30.64 12.03
C PHE A 972 -8.69 30.56 13.00
N THR A 973 -7.61 29.86 12.65
CA THR A 973 -6.41 29.81 13.50
C THR A 973 -5.70 31.17 13.56
N SER A 974 -5.19 31.52 14.74
CA SER A 974 -4.38 32.73 14.91
C SER A 974 -2.96 32.52 14.39
N PRO A 975 -2.21 33.58 14.05
CA PRO A 975 -0.79 33.47 13.71
C PRO A 975 0.04 32.72 14.78
N ALA A 976 -0.30 32.85 16.06
CA ALA A 976 0.41 32.19 17.16
C ALA A 976 0.15 30.67 17.26
N THR A 977 -0.99 30.20 16.74
CA THR A 977 -1.42 28.78 16.82
C THR A 977 -1.34 28.05 15.48
N ARG A 978 -1.00 28.77 14.40
CA ARG A 978 -1.01 28.26 13.03
C ARG A 978 -0.11 27.05 12.84
N SER A 979 1.15 27.12 13.26
CA SER A 979 2.11 26.02 13.07
C SER A 979 1.66 24.75 13.80
N ALA A 980 1.12 24.89 15.02
CA ALA A 980 0.53 23.77 15.76
C ALA A 980 -0.70 23.20 15.03
N THR A 981 -1.58 24.06 14.51
CA THR A 981 -2.76 23.64 13.74
C THR A 981 -2.35 22.86 12.48
N ILE A 982 -1.31 23.31 11.76
CA ILE A 982 -0.78 22.61 10.59
C ILE A 982 -0.19 21.24 10.98
N ALA A 983 0.55 21.17 12.09
CA ALA A 983 1.10 19.91 12.60
C ALA A 983 -0.01 18.91 12.97
N ASP A 984 -1.06 19.36 13.65
CA ASP A 984 -2.22 18.53 14.02
C ASP A 984 -2.95 18.02 12.77
N ILE A 985 -3.18 18.89 11.77
CA ILE A 985 -3.80 18.53 10.49
C ILE A 985 -2.97 17.48 9.77
N ARG A 986 -1.64 17.65 9.68
CA ARG A 986 -0.75 16.67 9.06
C ARG A 986 -0.80 15.33 9.78
N SER A 987 -0.80 15.34 11.11
CA SER A 987 -0.96 14.13 11.91
C SER A 987 -2.29 13.42 11.60
N TYR A 988 -3.38 14.19 11.50
CA TYR A 988 -4.68 13.65 11.15
C TYR A 988 -4.74 13.09 9.72
N LEU A 989 -4.07 13.74 8.77
CA LEU A 989 -4.04 13.32 7.37
C LEU A 989 -3.08 12.17 7.08
N ALA A 990 -2.17 11.80 7.99
CA ALA A 990 -1.22 10.71 7.79
C ALA A 990 -1.93 9.37 7.47
N ARG A 991 -3.05 9.07 8.14
CA ARG A 991 -3.89 7.89 7.85
C ARG A 991 -4.56 7.93 6.47
N HIS A 992 -4.88 9.12 5.95
CA HIS A 992 -5.38 9.26 4.59
C HIS A 992 -4.29 8.92 3.58
N PHE A 993 -3.06 9.39 3.82
CA PHE A 993 -1.91 9.04 2.97
C PHE A 993 -1.61 7.54 3.02
N VAL A 994 -1.64 6.92 4.20
CA VAL A 994 -1.48 5.45 4.33
C VAL A 994 -2.56 4.73 3.53
N HIS A 995 -3.84 5.05 3.73
CA HIS A 995 -4.92 4.39 2.98
C HIS A 995 -4.78 4.59 1.47
N LEU A 996 -4.52 5.82 1.02
CA LEU A 996 -4.30 6.14 -0.40
C LEU A 996 -3.17 5.32 -1.02
N THR A 997 -2.10 5.05 -0.26
CA THR A 997 -0.92 4.32 -0.73
C THR A 997 -0.98 2.81 -0.51
N THR A 998 -1.97 2.29 0.21
CA THR A 998 -2.14 0.84 0.41
C THR A 998 -3.44 0.30 -0.22
N SER A 999 -4.41 1.16 -0.50
CA SER A 999 -5.66 0.75 -1.15
C SER A 999 -5.38 0.26 -2.57
N PRO A 1000 -5.98 -0.88 -3.01
CA PRO A 1000 -5.90 -1.33 -4.39
C PRO A 1000 -6.33 -0.25 -5.40
N TRP A 1001 -7.29 0.59 -5.01
CA TRP A 1001 -7.86 1.67 -5.82
C TRP A 1001 -6.98 2.92 -5.89
N ARG A 1002 -5.97 3.07 -5.03
CA ARG A 1002 -5.13 4.28 -4.95
C ARG A 1002 -5.96 5.56 -4.84
N GLY A 1003 -7.02 5.51 -4.04
CA GLY A 1003 -7.96 6.60 -3.80
C GLY A 1003 -8.43 6.64 -2.35
N LEU A 1004 -9.29 7.60 -2.03
CA LEU A 1004 -9.93 7.71 -0.72
C LEU A 1004 -11.41 7.34 -0.84
N PRO A 1005 -11.97 6.57 0.11
CA PRO A 1005 -13.35 6.11 0.03
C PRO A 1005 -14.33 7.26 0.23
N GLU A 1006 -15.59 7.00 -0.08
CA GLU A 1006 -16.69 7.93 0.18
C GLU A 1006 -16.92 8.11 1.69
N LEU A 1007 -17.02 6.99 2.40
CA LEU A 1007 -17.27 6.96 3.83
C LEU A 1007 -16.67 5.72 4.49
N THR A 1008 -16.52 5.80 5.80
CA THR A 1008 -16.24 4.67 6.68
C THR A 1008 -17.39 4.46 7.65
N ASN A 1009 -17.50 3.24 8.16
CA ASN A 1009 -18.32 2.94 9.31
C ASN A 1009 -17.67 3.50 10.59
N LYS A 1010 -18.29 3.24 11.75
CA LYS A 1010 -17.84 3.77 13.03
C LYS A 1010 -16.36 3.48 13.29
N GLU A 1011 -15.64 4.48 13.79
CA GLU A 1011 -14.23 4.40 14.18
C GLU A 1011 -13.29 4.01 13.03
N GLY A 1012 -13.63 4.39 11.79
CA GLY A 1012 -12.82 4.11 10.60
C GLY A 1012 -12.95 2.69 10.06
N LYS A 1013 -13.90 1.89 10.56
CA LYS A 1013 -14.16 0.54 10.03
C LYS A 1013 -14.53 0.62 8.54
N GLU A 1014 -14.05 -0.34 7.75
CA GLU A 1014 -14.41 -0.45 6.34
C GLU A 1014 -15.93 -0.55 6.15
N CYS A 1015 -16.43 0.12 5.12
CA CYS A 1015 -17.83 0.08 4.73
C CYS A 1015 -17.97 -0.59 3.35
N PRO A 1016 -18.52 -1.82 3.27
CA PRO A 1016 -18.71 -2.52 2.00
C PRO A 1016 -19.60 -1.78 1.00
N GLY A 1017 -20.54 -0.96 1.50
CA GLY A 1017 -21.42 -0.15 0.66
C GLY A 1017 -20.82 1.21 0.26
N SER A 1018 -19.57 1.50 0.60
CA SER A 1018 -18.87 2.72 0.21
C SER A 1018 -18.19 2.53 -1.14
N CYS A 1019 -18.25 3.56 -1.99
CA CYS A 1019 -17.26 3.71 -3.06
C CYS A 1019 -15.84 3.70 -2.47
N GLN A 1020 -14.93 2.99 -3.15
CA GLN A 1020 -13.57 2.75 -2.67
C GLN A 1020 -12.62 3.89 -3.05
N THR A 1021 -12.97 4.63 -4.10
CA THR A 1021 -12.36 5.91 -4.46
C THR A 1021 -13.47 6.88 -4.85
N GLN A 1022 -13.46 8.08 -4.30
CA GLN A 1022 -14.55 9.04 -4.46
C GLN A 1022 -14.04 10.46 -4.72
N ALA A 1023 -14.67 11.16 -5.67
CA ALA A 1023 -14.19 12.41 -6.22
C ALA A 1023 -14.10 13.54 -5.18
N TRP A 1024 -15.17 13.77 -4.41
CA TRP A 1024 -15.19 14.82 -3.39
C TRP A 1024 -14.23 14.56 -2.21
N SER A 1025 -13.97 13.30 -1.88
CA SER A 1025 -13.06 12.91 -0.78
C SER A 1025 -11.64 13.25 -1.19
N GLY A 1026 -11.25 12.93 -2.43
CA GLY A 1026 -9.97 13.36 -2.99
C GLY A 1026 -9.85 14.88 -3.10
N SER A 1027 -10.89 15.53 -3.66
CA SER A 1027 -10.91 16.98 -3.91
C SER A 1027 -10.70 17.81 -2.65
N THR A 1028 -11.54 17.58 -1.64
CA THR A 1028 -11.61 18.45 -0.47
C THR A 1028 -10.37 18.32 0.42
N ILE A 1029 -9.74 17.13 0.45
CA ILE A 1029 -8.44 16.94 1.12
C ILE A 1029 -7.31 17.60 0.31
N LEU A 1030 -7.35 17.56 -1.02
CA LEU A 1030 -6.39 18.27 -1.87
C LEU A 1030 -6.47 19.80 -1.66
N GLU A 1031 -7.68 20.33 -1.44
CA GLU A 1031 -7.88 21.73 -1.06
C GLU A 1031 -7.29 22.08 0.31
N VAL A 1032 -7.36 21.18 1.30
CA VAL A 1032 -6.66 21.36 2.60
C VAL A 1032 -5.15 21.47 2.38
N LEU A 1033 -4.57 20.56 1.58
CA LEU A 1033 -3.13 20.57 1.30
C LEU A 1033 -2.69 21.85 0.61
N ASN A 1034 -3.49 22.37 -0.32
CA ASN A 1034 -3.23 23.65 -0.97
C ASN A 1034 -3.28 24.81 0.04
N ASP A 1035 -4.26 24.84 0.94
CA ASP A 1035 -4.35 25.89 1.96
C ASP A 1035 -3.16 25.82 2.94
N VAL A 1036 -2.69 24.62 3.31
CA VAL A 1036 -1.46 24.44 4.11
C VAL A 1036 -0.25 25.00 3.38
N THR A 1037 -0.01 24.61 2.11
CA THR A 1037 1.13 25.10 1.31
C THR A 1037 1.11 26.62 1.19
N ARG A 1038 -0.06 27.23 1.00
CA ARG A 1038 -0.21 28.69 0.94
C ARG A 1038 0.10 29.39 2.25
N LEU A 1039 -0.28 28.80 3.39
CA LEU A 1039 0.01 29.39 4.70
C LEU A 1039 1.49 29.30 5.05
N GLU A 1040 2.16 28.20 4.69
CA GLU A 1040 3.59 28.02 4.94
C GLU A 1040 4.47 28.96 4.08
N SER A 1041 4.04 29.27 2.86
CA SER A 1041 4.77 30.22 2.01
C SER A 1041 4.66 31.65 2.53
N VAL A 1042 3.51 32.04 3.09
CA VAL A 1042 3.34 33.36 3.74
C VAL A 1042 4.23 33.50 4.97
N ASP A 1043 4.31 32.48 5.82
CA ASP A 1043 5.16 32.51 7.02
C ASP A 1043 6.66 32.57 6.64
N SER A 1044 7.06 31.89 5.57
CA SER A 1044 8.44 31.93 5.04
C SER A 1044 8.83 33.32 4.52
N GLN A 1045 7.89 34.06 3.91
CA GLN A 1045 8.11 35.43 3.43
C GLN A 1045 8.10 36.48 4.57
N GLN A 1046 7.49 36.19 5.72
CA GLN A 1046 7.51 37.08 6.89
C GLN A 1046 8.76 36.88 7.77
N HIS A 1047 9.46 35.74 7.64
CA HIS A 1047 10.71 35.45 8.36
C HIS A 1047 11.98 35.82 7.57
N GLN A 1048 11.87 36.01 6.24
CA GLN A 1048 12.89 36.65 5.40
C GLN A 1048 12.74 38.17 5.45
#